data_AF-A0A8H7RJP4-F1
#
_entry.id   AF-A0A8H7RJP4-F1
#
_cell.length_a   1.000
_cell.length_b   1.000
_cell.length_c   1.000
_cell.angle_alpha   90.00
_cell.angle_beta   90.00
_cell.angle_gamma   90.00
#
_symmetry.space_group_name_H-M   'P 1'
#
loop_
_entity.id
_entity.type
_entity.pdbx_description
1 polymer ?
#
loop_
_entity_poly.entity_id
_entity_poly.type
_entity_poly.pdbx_seq_one_letter_code
_entity_poly.pdbx_strand_id
1 'polypeptide(L)'
;MLTLYHNAPKQTRALNAIKKLKAYFERQGISEEEPLPNMQKIVDYCLKYPRLLRIRDSPLKYLHDPDLPYTIVHDWYIGIALDYLEASVFLLLEQWDIDYKKKRSDERQIAKLFVKAVNDIYQCYEHTELALSIPFPEGCALAAVELKEKVKNGSRALIKSKVSYYFTDARNTFYTLTMKQIESLFKANQPSISFAYLFSPKIMKYKGEELETKIQMFLDTFLPNLIDVFNLPDETLEDAILQENSNDEDNEVDMTSWLMDTQDELEGYSKKTLEAHIQTFSTICEQLNTLDLTPNWTEILKKTIEKRLKLINWEENSDVSIVQIQLKWLHVLILPWLSYLIPKTDDIDTNWNNFLREKIKAEHVLYEVIYQAKIPEIFDIVLNYPDTKCIIKDFHIIATKRGLLGNLKDSLMQELQDRLLHQGASAVDILQYYIDCIRSLSIIDPSCDTMVSVIELIENYLKVFRKDVIAGVVYLIRNAHEYDSLQVDDNDIYVFKKSEVNNEEVPNDAVVIKEDKPAKLRRLQKKSKDSIAMLICMCSSLKDFIKGYSNKLGQELLSVNDYDTDAEVRRLELLKRNFPPDTFLRCDIMLRDVNDSRRLDKSVHKNPGISSTLHAIIVSRKYWPGGDDDDDEDENEYYESDDENEANANLKLWPDHQESIAVYDQEFRLAKKSRKLKFLPTKGSVRLNLEFESRTLTIDVSPEAATVLSLFEKKEHSYSKDDIITKVKADKLVVVESLEFWIKEQVLELTANGHYQLVEE
;
A
#
# COMPACT_ATOMS: atom_id res chain seq x y z
N MET A 1 43.50 24.91 8.27
CA MET A 1 44.44 25.83 7.60
C MET A 1 45.01 25.15 6.35
N LEU A 2 44.37 25.30 5.19
CA LEU A 2 44.96 25.26 3.83
C LEU A 2 43.85 25.41 2.75
N THR A 3 42.89 26.31 2.99
CA THR A 3 41.78 26.68 2.09
C THR A 3 41.94 28.13 1.62
N LEU A 4 43.05 28.46 0.95
CA LEU A 4 43.31 29.82 0.45
C LEU A 4 44.10 29.84 -0.88
N TYR A 5 43.70 29.03 -1.87
CA TYR A 5 44.23 29.18 -3.24
C TYR A 5 43.17 28.98 -4.35
N HIS A 6 41.95 29.43 -4.10
CA HIS A 6 40.93 29.59 -5.13
C HIS A 6 40.82 31.06 -5.59
N ASN A 7 40.89 31.24 -6.91
CA ASN A 7 40.34 32.37 -7.68
C ASN A 7 41.11 33.70 -7.78
N ALA A 8 42.41 33.63 -8.12
CA ALA A 8 43.08 34.61 -9.00
C ALA A 8 43.76 33.82 -10.15
N PRO A 9 43.65 34.25 -11.42
CA PRO A 9 43.29 33.37 -12.51
C PRO A 9 44.42 32.38 -12.83
N LYS A 10 44.08 31.11 -13.10
CA LYS A 10 45.02 30.11 -13.62
C LYS A 10 45.81 30.66 -14.83
N GLN A 11 45.20 31.54 -15.62
CA GLN A 11 45.85 32.33 -16.67
C GLN A 11 46.98 33.24 -16.17
N THR A 12 46.88 33.93 -15.03
CA THR A 12 48.02 34.71 -14.48
C THR A 12 49.18 33.83 -14.01
N ARG A 13 48.91 32.62 -13.49
CA ARG A 13 49.96 31.66 -13.13
C ARG A 13 50.61 31.05 -14.35
N ALA A 14 49.81 30.61 -15.33
CA ALA A 14 50.29 30.13 -16.62
C ALA A 14 51.10 31.23 -17.34
N LEU A 15 50.64 32.48 -17.35
CA LEU A 15 51.35 33.61 -17.96
C LEU A 15 52.65 33.97 -17.21
N ASN A 16 52.68 33.82 -15.89
CA ASN A 16 53.90 33.93 -15.10
C ASN A 16 54.85 32.73 -15.35
N ALA A 17 54.33 31.52 -15.56
CA ALA A 17 55.11 30.35 -15.92
C ALA A 17 55.69 30.50 -17.35
N ILE A 18 54.93 31.02 -18.31
CA ILE A 18 55.38 31.39 -19.66
C ILE A 18 56.52 32.41 -19.57
N LYS A 19 56.38 33.47 -18.76
CA LYS A 19 57.44 34.48 -18.56
C LYS A 19 58.70 33.87 -17.93
N LYS A 20 58.55 32.97 -16.96
CA LYS A 20 59.67 32.26 -16.32
C LYS A 20 60.36 31.28 -17.28
N LEU A 21 59.60 30.58 -18.13
CA LEU A 21 60.14 29.69 -19.17
C LEU A 21 60.92 30.49 -20.22
N LYS A 22 60.36 31.61 -20.71
CA LYS A 22 61.06 32.50 -21.64
C LYS A 22 62.35 33.05 -21.04
N ALA A 23 62.30 33.57 -19.81
CA ALA A 23 63.49 34.07 -19.11
C ALA A 23 64.54 32.98 -18.81
N TYR A 24 64.13 31.71 -18.65
CA TYR A 24 65.03 30.58 -18.49
C TYR A 24 65.76 30.26 -19.81
N PHE A 25 65.04 30.18 -20.93
CA PHE A 25 65.64 29.91 -22.24
C PHE A 25 66.49 31.07 -22.78
N GLU A 26 66.12 32.32 -22.47
CA GLU A 26 66.93 33.51 -22.76
C GLU A 26 68.28 33.47 -22.01
N ARG A 27 68.31 32.99 -20.76
CA ARG A 27 69.55 32.82 -19.97
C ARG A 27 70.45 31.72 -20.50
N GLN A 28 69.90 30.74 -21.21
CA GLN A 28 70.64 29.63 -21.85
C GLN A 28 71.12 29.94 -23.27
N GLY A 29 70.90 31.18 -23.76
CA GLY A 29 71.43 31.63 -25.07
C GLY A 29 70.62 31.18 -26.28
N ILE A 30 69.38 30.72 -26.10
CA ILE A 30 68.47 30.35 -27.20
C ILE A 30 67.74 31.63 -27.67
N SER A 31 68.27 32.28 -28.72
CA SER A 31 67.70 33.52 -29.26
C SER A 31 66.40 33.29 -30.04
N GLU A 32 65.48 34.23 -29.85
CA GLU A 32 64.10 34.30 -30.33
C GLU A 32 63.92 34.21 -31.85
N GLU A 33 62.98 33.36 -32.29
CA GLU A 33 62.10 33.63 -33.45
C GLU A 33 60.82 32.76 -33.41
N GLU A 34 60.78 31.68 -32.63
CA GLU A 34 59.54 30.90 -32.44
C GLU A 34 58.94 31.08 -31.04
N PRO A 35 57.65 31.50 -30.93
CA PRO A 35 56.96 31.49 -29.64
C PRO A 35 56.84 30.07 -29.10
N LEU A 36 56.93 29.90 -27.76
CA LEU A 36 56.56 28.67 -27.06
C LEU A 36 55.29 28.08 -27.72
N PRO A 37 55.30 26.79 -28.10
CA PRO A 37 54.27 26.24 -28.97
C PRO A 37 52.90 26.34 -28.28
N ASN A 38 51.89 26.81 -29.01
CA ASN A 38 50.51 26.71 -28.54
C ASN A 38 50.06 25.23 -28.64
N MET A 39 48.95 24.90 -27.95
CA MET A 39 48.45 23.54 -27.95
C MET A 39 48.11 23.02 -29.37
N GLN A 40 47.60 23.87 -30.26
CA GLN A 40 47.31 23.50 -31.65
C GLN A 40 48.56 23.02 -32.42
N LYS A 41 49.70 23.72 -32.28
CA LYS A 41 50.99 23.30 -32.89
C LYS A 41 51.49 21.98 -32.32
N ILE A 42 51.23 21.72 -31.04
CA ILE A 42 51.59 20.46 -30.37
C ILE A 42 50.71 19.32 -30.91
N VAL A 43 49.40 19.55 -31.03
CA VAL A 43 48.43 18.59 -31.59
C VAL A 43 48.74 18.29 -33.06
N ASP A 44 48.95 19.30 -33.89
CA ASP A 44 49.29 19.15 -35.32
C ASP A 44 50.58 18.34 -35.52
N TYR A 45 51.57 18.55 -34.65
CA TYR A 45 52.82 17.77 -34.65
C TYR A 45 52.58 16.31 -34.26
N CYS A 46 51.80 16.05 -33.21
CA CYS A 46 51.49 14.70 -32.73
C CYS A 46 50.67 13.91 -33.77
N LEU A 47 49.71 14.56 -34.45
CA LEU A 47 48.91 13.93 -35.50
C LEU A 47 49.73 13.63 -36.77
N LYS A 48 50.74 14.46 -37.09
CA LYS A 48 51.59 14.31 -38.29
C LYS A 48 52.65 13.21 -38.15
N TYR A 49 53.12 12.92 -36.93
CA TYR A 49 54.19 11.94 -36.68
C TYR A 49 53.85 10.90 -35.60
N PRO A 50 52.89 9.98 -35.85
CA PRO A 50 52.38 9.04 -34.84
C PRO A 50 53.33 7.90 -34.44
N ARG A 51 54.40 7.63 -35.21
CA ARG A 51 55.31 6.47 -35.00
C ARG A 51 56.80 6.82 -34.81
N LEU A 52 57.18 8.10 -34.87
CA LEU A 52 58.57 8.56 -34.80
C LEU A 52 58.70 9.72 -33.81
N LEU A 53 58.50 9.43 -32.52
CA LEU A 53 58.66 10.38 -31.44
C LEU A 53 60.13 10.46 -31.00
N ARG A 54 61.02 10.98 -31.86
CA ARG A 54 62.35 11.40 -31.39
C ARG A 54 62.20 12.76 -30.72
N ILE A 55 62.39 12.80 -29.40
CA ILE A 55 62.36 14.02 -28.56
C ILE A 55 63.17 15.17 -29.18
N ARG A 56 64.24 14.86 -29.92
CA ARG A 56 65.11 15.80 -30.61
C ARG A 56 64.40 16.75 -31.58
N ASP A 57 63.34 16.27 -32.24
CA ASP A 57 62.61 17.03 -33.28
C ASP A 57 61.23 17.49 -32.78
N SER A 58 60.93 17.31 -31.49
CA SER A 58 59.66 17.71 -30.87
C SER A 58 59.64 19.20 -30.53
N PRO A 59 58.49 19.90 -30.69
CA PRO A 59 58.27 21.23 -30.13
C PRO A 59 58.49 21.30 -28.61
N LEU A 60 58.48 20.16 -27.92
CA LEU A 60 58.64 20.02 -26.47
C LEU A 60 60.09 19.70 -26.03
N LYS A 61 61.05 19.66 -26.97
CA LYS A 61 62.44 19.20 -26.73
C LYS A 61 63.19 19.96 -25.62
N TYR A 62 62.85 21.23 -25.41
CA TYR A 62 63.51 22.10 -24.44
C TYR A 62 62.96 21.96 -23.01
N LEU A 63 61.85 21.22 -22.81
CA LEU A 63 61.22 21.02 -21.51
C LEU A 63 61.78 19.80 -20.75
N HIS A 64 62.81 19.16 -21.29
CA HIS A 64 63.52 18.01 -20.72
C HIS A 64 64.75 18.43 -19.88
N ASP A 65 64.92 19.72 -19.61
CA ASP A 65 66.06 20.20 -18.83
C ASP A 65 65.94 19.83 -17.34
N PRO A 66 66.88 19.08 -16.73
CA PRO A 66 66.82 18.68 -15.33
C PRO A 66 66.85 19.84 -14.33
N ASP A 67 67.33 21.03 -14.74
CA ASP A 67 67.38 22.23 -13.88
C ASP A 67 66.05 23.02 -13.89
N LEU A 68 65.08 22.60 -14.71
CA LEU A 68 63.78 23.27 -14.84
C LEU A 68 62.76 22.76 -13.79
N PRO A 69 62.19 23.63 -12.93
CA PRO A 69 61.22 23.19 -11.93
C PRO A 69 59.95 22.58 -12.54
N TYR A 70 59.60 21.37 -12.12
CA TYR A 70 58.41 20.62 -12.53
C TYR A 70 57.11 21.44 -12.44
N THR A 71 56.97 22.24 -11.39
CA THR A 71 55.78 23.08 -11.13
C THR A 71 55.53 24.12 -12.23
N ILE A 72 56.59 24.68 -12.82
CA ILE A 72 56.49 25.69 -13.87
C ILE A 72 56.03 25.04 -15.18
N VAL A 73 56.55 23.84 -15.50
CA VAL A 73 56.15 23.08 -16.68
C VAL A 73 54.71 22.60 -16.56
N HIS A 74 54.31 22.13 -15.38
CA HIS A 74 52.94 21.69 -15.10
C HIS A 74 51.94 22.84 -15.25
N ASP A 75 52.21 23.99 -14.62
CA ASP A 75 51.34 25.17 -14.69
C ASP A 75 51.23 25.73 -16.13
N TRP A 76 52.33 25.67 -16.89
CA TRP A 76 52.34 26.06 -18.31
C TRP A 76 51.48 25.13 -19.17
N TYR A 77 51.72 23.81 -19.06
CA TYR A 77 51.00 22.81 -19.87
C TYR A 77 49.50 22.80 -19.55
N ILE A 78 49.14 22.88 -18.27
CA ILE A 78 47.73 23.00 -17.83
C ILE A 78 47.10 24.27 -18.42
N GLY A 79 47.82 25.40 -18.41
CA GLY A 79 47.32 26.66 -18.98
C GLY A 79 47.00 26.56 -20.48
N ILE A 80 47.96 26.09 -21.29
CA ILE A 80 47.77 25.99 -22.74
C ILE A 80 46.72 24.94 -23.13
N ALA A 81 46.61 23.85 -22.37
CA ALA A 81 45.62 22.80 -22.62
C ALA A 81 44.20 23.28 -22.31
N LEU A 82 44.01 24.00 -21.20
CA LEU A 82 42.71 24.57 -20.82
C LEU A 82 42.29 25.73 -21.72
N ASP A 83 43.21 26.63 -22.11
CA ASP A 83 42.89 27.73 -23.01
C ASP A 83 42.49 27.20 -24.41
N TYR A 84 43.15 26.14 -24.88
CA TYR A 84 42.79 25.45 -26.13
C TYR A 84 41.42 24.77 -26.05
N LEU A 85 41.17 24.04 -24.96
CA LEU A 85 39.89 23.37 -24.74
C LEU A 85 38.76 24.40 -24.62
N GLU A 86 38.99 25.52 -23.92
CA GLU A 86 37.99 26.58 -23.78
C GLU A 86 37.63 27.19 -25.15
N ALA A 87 38.61 27.52 -25.99
CA ALA A 87 38.35 28.10 -27.31
C ALA A 87 37.64 27.10 -28.25
N SER A 88 38.06 25.84 -28.23
CA SER A 88 37.55 24.81 -29.13
C SER A 88 36.15 24.34 -28.74
N VAL A 89 35.93 24.05 -27.44
CA VAL A 89 34.64 23.58 -26.92
C VAL A 89 33.60 24.70 -26.91
N PHE A 90 33.99 25.96 -26.70
CA PHE A 90 33.06 27.10 -26.76
C PHE A 90 32.42 27.24 -28.14
N LEU A 91 33.22 27.20 -29.21
CA LEU A 91 32.71 27.30 -30.58
C LEU A 91 31.79 26.13 -30.94
N LEU A 92 32.15 24.92 -30.51
CA LEU A 92 31.34 23.72 -30.74
C LEU A 92 30.00 23.77 -30.00
N LEU A 93 29.98 24.22 -28.74
CA LEU A 93 28.76 24.33 -27.94
C LEU A 93 27.83 25.46 -28.41
N GLU A 94 28.37 26.57 -28.92
CA GLU A 94 27.58 27.66 -29.50
C GLU A 94 26.89 27.22 -30.80
N GLN A 95 27.62 26.53 -31.68
CA GLN A 95 27.05 25.95 -32.91
C GLN A 95 25.99 24.89 -32.58
N TRP A 96 26.28 24.05 -31.58
CA TRP A 96 25.36 23.05 -31.07
C TRP A 96 24.04 23.66 -30.59
N ASP A 97 24.08 24.70 -29.74
CA ASP A 97 22.87 25.32 -29.18
C ASP A 97 21.99 25.94 -30.29
N ILE A 98 22.59 26.48 -31.36
CA ILE A 98 21.87 27.00 -32.53
C ILE A 98 21.19 25.86 -33.31
N ASP A 99 21.88 24.75 -33.54
CA ASP A 99 21.37 23.61 -34.28
C ASP A 99 20.30 22.85 -33.50
N TYR A 100 20.44 22.74 -32.18
CA TYR A 100 19.44 22.15 -31.29
C TYR A 100 18.11 22.93 -31.35
N LYS A 101 18.16 24.26 -31.25
CA LYS A 101 16.96 25.11 -31.28
C LYS A 101 16.18 24.99 -32.60
N LYS A 102 16.85 24.73 -33.72
CA LYS A 102 16.21 24.55 -35.03
C LYS A 102 15.49 23.21 -35.19
N LYS A 103 15.94 22.17 -34.49
CA LYS A 103 15.48 20.77 -34.68
C LYS A 103 14.80 20.17 -33.45
N ARG A 104 14.33 21.02 -32.54
CA ARG A 104 13.75 20.64 -31.25
C ARG A 104 12.56 19.67 -31.34
N SER A 105 11.88 19.59 -32.48
CA SER A 105 10.69 18.74 -32.67
C SER A 105 10.98 17.27 -32.99
N ASP A 106 12.19 16.92 -33.42
CA ASP A 106 12.54 15.55 -33.85
C ASP A 106 13.61 14.94 -32.92
N GLU A 107 13.17 14.07 -32.02
CA GLU A 107 14.03 13.37 -31.03
C GLU A 107 15.18 12.62 -31.71
N ARG A 108 14.96 12.05 -32.91
CA ARG A 108 15.97 11.24 -33.62
C ARG A 108 17.06 12.10 -34.25
N GLN A 109 16.69 13.26 -34.78
CA GLN A 109 17.67 14.22 -35.31
C GLN A 109 18.51 14.83 -34.19
N ILE A 110 17.89 15.11 -33.04
CA ILE A 110 18.59 15.55 -31.83
C ILE A 110 19.62 14.51 -31.40
N ALA A 111 19.24 13.22 -31.36
CA ALA A 111 20.16 12.13 -31.01
C ALA A 111 21.38 12.07 -31.95
N LYS A 112 21.18 12.17 -33.27
CA LYS A 112 22.29 12.16 -34.24
C LYS A 112 23.22 13.35 -34.09
N LEU A 113 22.66 14.54 -33.87
CA LEU A 113 23.47 15.73 -33.62
C LEU A 113 24.22 15.59 -32.29
N PHE A 114 23.58 15.04 -31.26
CA PHE A 114 24.18 14.85 -29.95
C PHE A 114 25.39 13.92 -30.02
N VAL A 115 25.25 12.79 -30.73
CA VAL A 115 26.35 11.85 -31.01
C VAL A 115 27.52 12.58 -31.68
N LYS A 116 27.25 13.45 -32.65
CA LYS A 116 28.29 14.24 -33.31
C LYS A 116 28.98 15.21 -32.33
N ALA A 117 28.19 15.96 -31.56
CA ALA A 117 28.72 16.94 -30.60
C ALA A 117 29.58 16.28 -29.52
N VAL A 118 29.17 15.11 -28.98
CA VAL A 118 29.96 14.38 -27.98
C VAL A 118 31.26 13.87 -28.58
N ASN A 119 31.24 13.31 -29.80
CA ASN A 119 32.47 12.88 -30.48
C ASN A 119 33.43 14.04 -30.71
N ASP A 120 32.93 15.20 -31.17
CA ASP A 120 33.75 16.39 -31.43
C ASP A 120 34.37 16.92 -30.13
N ILE A 121 33.60 16.98 -29.03
CA ILE A 121 34.10 17.37 -27.69
C ILE A 121 35.14 16.37 -27.18
N TYR A 122 34.89 15.07 -27.36
CA TYR A 122 35.79 14.01 -26.93
C TYR A 122 37.12 14.04 -27.70
N GLN A 123 37.11 14.32 -29.00
CA GLN A 123 38.32 14.52 -29.79
C GLN A 123 39.14 15.71 -29.27
N CYS A 124 38.49 16.84 -28.98
CA CYS A 124 39.17 17.99 -28.37
C CYS A 124 39.78 17.65 -27.01
N TYR A 125 39.11 16.83 -26.21
CA TYR A 125 39.63 16.32 -24.95
C TYR A 125 40.85 15.39 -25.16
N GLU A 126 40.76 14.44 -26.08
CA GLU A 126 41.87 13.53 -26.42
C GLU A 126 43.10 14.29 -26.93
N HIS A 127 42.90 15.34 -27.73
CA HIS A 127 43.98 16.24 -28.16
C HIS A 127 44.76 16.84 -27.00
N THR A 128 44.11 17.10 -25.85
CA THR A 128 44.81 17.60 -24.65
C THR A 128 45.71 16.55 -23.99
N GLU A 129 45.45 15.26 -24.24
CA GLU A 129 46.19 14.12 -23.69
C GLU A 129 47.24 13.54 -24.64
N LEU A 130 47.14 13.78 -25.96
CA LEU A 130 48.06 13.24 -26.97
C LEU A 130 49.53 13.47 -26.61
N ALA A 131 49.91 14.68 -26.19
CA ALA A 131 51.30 14.98 -25.86
C ALA A 131 51.76 14.36 -24.52
N LEU A 132 50.84 14.03 -23.62
CA LEU A 132 51.12 13.33 -22.35
C LEU A 132 51.16 11.80 -22.53
N SER A 133 50.66 11.29 -23.65
CA SER A 133 50.72 9.86 -24.00
C SER A 133 52.05 9.43 -24.63
N ILE A 134 52.96 10.38 -24.87
CA ILE A 134 54.30 10.14 -25.42
C ILE A 134 55.17 9.43 -24.36
N PRO A 135 55.90 8.35 -24.71
CA PRO A 135 56.83 7.70 -23.78
C PRO A 135 58.05 8.61 -23.57
N PHE A 136 58.06 9.37 -22.47
CA PHE A 136 59.20 10.18 -22.07
C PHE A 136 60.20 9.38 -21.20
N PRO A 137 61.49 9.75 -21.17
CA PRO A 137 62.47 9.16 -20.27
C PRO A 137 62.14 9.43 -18.79
N GLU A 138 62.62 8.56 -17.91
CA GLU A 138 62.45 8.71 -16.45
C GLU A 138 62.98 10.08 -15.97
N GLY A 139 62.18 10.81 -15.19
CA GLY A 139 62.51 12.15 -14.69
C GLY A 139 61.97 13.32 -15.54
N CYS A 140 61.28 13.07 -16.66
CA CYS A 140 60.65 14.14 -17.44
C CYS A 140 59.42 14.74 -16.75
N ALA A 141 59.31 16.07 -16.75
CA ALA A 141 58.19 16.80 -16.15
C ALA A 141 56.82 16.44 -16.73
N LEU A 142 56.80 16.05 -18.00
CA LEU A 142 55.58 15.71 -18.75
C LEU A 142 55.14 14.24 -18.56
N ALA A 143 56.01 13.37 -18.04
CA ALA A 143 55.67 11.99 -17.69
C ALA A 143 55.09 11.84 -16.26
N ALA A 144 55.03 12.93 -15.49
CA ALA A 144 54.50 12.89 -14.13
C ALA A 144 53.00 12.52 -14.12
N VAL A 145 52.64 11.48 -13.34
CA VAL A 145 51.25 11.03 -13.16
C VAL A 145 50.36 12.17 -12.65
N GLU A 146 50.89 13.01 -11.76
CA GLU A 146 50.19 14.18 -11.22
C GLU A 146 49.76 15.18 -12.29
N LEU A 147 50.57 15.39 -13.35
CA LEU A 147 50.24 16.32 -14.42
C LEU A 147 49.07 15.78 -15.23
N LYS A 148 49.11 14.48 -15.56
CA LYS A 148 48.04 13.80 -16.30
C LYS A 148 46.71 13.88 -15.55
N GLU A 149 46.71 13.65 -14.24
CA GLU A 149 45.51 13.80 -13.40
C GLU A 149 45.03 15.26 -13.31
N LYS A 150 45.93 16.22 -13.12
CA LYS A 150 45.58 17.66 -13.06
C LYS A 150 44.99 18.18 -14.36
N VAL A 151 45.52 17.75 -15.51
CA VAL A 151 44.98 18.09 -16.84
C VAL A 151 43.62 17.43 -17.03
N LYS A 152 43.47 16.13 -16.71
CA LYS A 152 42.18 15.42 -16.75
C LYS A 152 41.10 16.12 -15.94
N ASN A 153 41.39 16.39 -14.67
CA ASN A 153 40.44 17.03 -13.75
C ASN A 153 40.14 18.47 -14.17
N GLY A 154 41.15 19.20 -14.67
CA GLY A 154 40.99 20.55 -15.20
C GLY A 154 40.08 20.59 -16.43
N SER A 155 40.32 19.70 -17.40
CA SER A 155 39.55 19.61 -18.64
C SER A 155 38.10 19.20 -18.37
N ARG A 156 37.87 18.19 -17.52
CA ARG A 156 36.52 17.77 -17.11
C ARG A 156 35.73 18.87 -16.42
N ALA A 157 36.36 19.58 -15.47
CA ALA A 157 35.71 20.69 -14.77
C ALA A 157 35.34 21.84 -15.71
N LEU A 158 36.23 22.16 -16.68
CA LEU A 158 35.98 23.19 -17.68
C LEU A 158 34.81 22.81 -18.58
N ILE A 159 34.79 21.59 -19.12
CA ILE A 159 33.69 21.10 -19.95
C ILE A 159 32.38 21.15 -19.17
N LYS A 160 32.32 20.59 -17.96
CA LYS A 160 31.12 20.58 -17.11
C LYS A 160 30.57 21.97 -16.83
N SER A 161 31.44 22.98 -16.69
CA SER A 161 31.01 24.38 -16.45
C SER A 161 30.37 25.06 -17.68
N LYS A 162 30.63 24.55 -18.88
CA LYS A 162 30.16 25.15 -20.15
C LYS A 162 28.97 24.42 -20.76
N VAL A 163 28.62 23.23 -20.27
CA VAL A 163 27.47 22.45 -20.75
C VAL A 163 26.15 23.21 -20.51
N SER A 164 25.37 23.41 -21.57
CA SER A 164 24.06 24.09 -21.51
C SER A 164 22.94 23.18 -21.01
N TYR A 165 21.81 23.76 -20.61
CA TYR A 165 20.58 23.01 -20.31
C TYR A 165 20.13 22.17 -21.52
N TYR A 166 20.24 22.72 -22.74
CA TYR A 166 19.85 22.03 -23.97
C TYR A 166 20.68 20.78 -24.25
N PHE A 167 21.98 20.82 -23.95
CA PHE A 167 22.83 19.64 -24.02
C PHE A 167 22.40 18.55 -23.02
N THR A 168 22.01 18.96 -21.80
CA THR A 168 21.51 18.06 -20.76
C THR A 168 20.18 17.40 -21.14
N ASP A 169 19.28 18.19 -21.74
CA ASP A 169 17.99 17.73 -22.27
C ASP A 169 18.20 16.73 -23.43
N ALA A 170 19.04 17.07 -24.40
CA ALA A 170 19.40 16.18 -25.51
C ALA A 170 20.03 14.86 -25.04
N ARG A 171 20.90 14.93 -24.02
CA ARG A 171 21.49 13.74 -23.38
C ARG A 171 20.42 12.85 -22.78
N ASN A 172 19.47 13.41 -22.02
CA ASN A 172 18.40 12.62 -21.42
C ASN A 172 17.50 11.98 -22.50
N THR A 173 17.17 12.72 -23.57
CA THR A 173 16.42 12.21 -24.73
C THR A 173 17.18 11.10 -25.46
N PHE A 174 18.50 11.21 -25.62
CA PHE A 174 19.32 10.16 -26.21
C PHE A 174 19.28 8.85 -25.40
N TYR A 175 19.30 8.97 -24.07
CA TYR A 175 19.23 7.83 -23.16
C TYR A 175 17.84 7.15 -23.20
N THR A 176 16.74 7.93 -23.22
CA THR A 176 15.37 7.39 -23.31
C THR A 176 15.07 6.77 -24.67
N LEU A 177 15.58 7.34 -25.78
CA LEU A 177 15.44 6.76 -27.11
C LEU A 177 16.08 5.36 -27.21
N THR A 178 17.22 5.17 -26.53
CA THR A 178 17.90 3.86 -26.53
C THR A 178 17.06 2.81 -25.80
N MET A 179 16.37 3.16 -24.72
CA MET A 179 15.41 2.25 -24.06
C MET A 179 14.32 1.80 -25.06
N LYS A 180 13.74 2.73 -25.83
CA LYS A 180 12.74 2.41 -26.87
C LYS A 180 13.31 1.54 -28.00
N GLN A 181 14.58 1.73 -28.37
CA GLN A 181 15.25 0.92 -29.38
C GLN A 181 15.49 -0.53 -28.90
N ILE A 182 15.86 -0.71 -27.63
CA ILE A 182 16.01 -2.04 -27.01
C ILE A 182 14.65 -2.76 -26.96
N GLU A 183 13.58 -2.06 -26.57
CA GLU A 183 12.22 -2.60 -26.60
C GLU A 183 11.81 -3.03 -28.02
N SER A 184 12.08 -2.19 -29.03
CA SER A 184 11.79 -2.49 -30.43
C SER A 184 12.56 -3.71 -30.94
N LEU A 185 13.82 -3.87 -30.50
CA LEU A 185 14.67 -5.01 -30.84
C LEU A 185 14.25 -6.30 -30.09
N PHE A 186 13.63 -6.19 -28.93
CA PHE A 186 12.96 -7.31 -28.26
C PHE A 186 11.69 -7.74 -29.01
N LYS A 187 10.79 -6.80 -29.34
CA LYS A 187 9.57 -7.07 -30.12
C LYS A 187 9.88 -7.71 -31.48
N ALA A 188 10.95 -7.28 -32.16
CA ALA A 188 11.36 -7.81 -33.46
C ALA A 188 11.92 -9.25 -33.45
N ASN A 189 12.30 -9.82 -32.30
CA ASN A 189 12.85 -11.17 -32.17
C ASN A 189 11.86 -12.19 -31.54
N GLN A 190 10.61 -11.78 -31.27
CA GLN A 190 9.57 -12.75 -30.89
C GLN A 190 9.36 -13.77 -32.03
N PRO A 191 9.20 -15.08 -31.72
CA PRO A 191 8.74 -15.64 -30.44
C PRO A 191 9.84 -16.15 -29.49
N SER A 192 11.13 -15.82 -29.70
CA SER A 192 12.17 -16.22 -28.74
C SER A 192 11.94 -15.54 -27.38
N ILE A 193 11.76 -16.34 -26.32
CA ILE A 193 11.55 -15.86 -24.94
C ILE A 193 12.87 -15.36 -24.30
N SER A 194 14.02 -15.85 -24.79
CA SER A 194 15.34 -15.45 -24.28
C SER A 194 15.61 -13.97 -24.59
N PHE A 195 16.11 -13.23 -23.60
CA PHE A 195 16.49 -11.82 -23.65
C PHE A 195 17.97 -11.58 -23.33
N ALA A 196 18.75 -12.62 -23.00
CA ALA A 196 20.19 -12.54 -22.74
C ALA A 196 20.99 -11.84 -23.84
N TYR A 197 20.55 -11.96 -25.10
CA TYR A 197 21.20 -11.34 -26.26
C TYR A 197 21.16 -9.80 -26.27
N LEU A 198 20.30 -9.18 -25.46
CA LEU A 198 20.20 -7.73 -25.33
C LEU A 198 21.36 -7.13 -24.54
N PHE A 199 21.98 -7.90 -23.65
CA PHE A 199 23.02 -7.41 -22.74
C PHE A 199 24.36 -7.16 -23.42
N SER A 200 25.14 -6.23 -22.87
CA SER A 200 26.49 -5.97 -23.34
C SER A 200 27.41 -7.17 -23.09
N PRO A 201 28.01 -7.79 -24.12
CA PRO A 201 28.84 -8.98 -23.97
C PRO A 201 30.15 -8.70 -23.23
N LYS A 202 30.51 -7.43 -23.00
CA LYS A 202 31.75 -7.00 -22.34
C LYS A 202 31.65 -6.99 -20.80
N ILE A 203 30.45 -6.97 -20.23
CA ILE A 203 30.22 -6.88 -18.78
C ILE A 203 29.74 -8.22 -18.20
N MET A 204 29.02 -9.01 -18.99
CA MET A 204 28.35 -10.22 -18.50
C MET A 204 29.34 -11.38 -18.31
N LYS A 205 29.40 -11.92 -17.08
CA LYS A 205 30.16 -13.13 -16.73
C LYS A 205 29.51 -14.40 -17.29
N TYR A 206 28.17 -14.48 -17.20
CA TYR A 206 27.35 -15.62 -17.64
C TYR A 206 26.72 -15.38 -19.02
N LYS A 207 26.24 -16.44 -19.68
CA LYS A 207 25.61 -16.37 -21.02
C LYS A 207 24.38 -17.25 -21.12
N GLY A 208 23.42 -16.84 -21.96
CA GLY A 208 22.21 -17.63 -22.23
C GLY A 208 21.30 -17.72 -21.01
N GLU A 209 20.73 -18.90 -20.78
CA GLU A 209 19.77 -19.17 -19.70
C GLU A 209 20.34 -18.89 -18.30
N GLU A 210 21.62 -19.22 -18.07
CA GLU A 210 22.29 -18.95 -16.78
C GLU A 210 22.29 -17.46 -16.43
N LEU A 211 22.45 -16.58 -17.44
CA LEU A 211 22.41 -15.14 -17.23
C LEU A 211 21.01 -14.67 -16.85
N GLU A 212 19.98 -15.22 -17.51
CA GLU A 212 18.58 -14.85 -17.27
C GLU A 212 18.13 -15.26 -15.87
N THR A 213 18.49 -16.49 -15.43
CA THR A 213 18.23 -16.95 -14.07
C THR A 213 18.92 -16.04 -13.06
N LYS A 214 20.23 -15.77 -13.21
CA LYS A 214 21.00 -14.95 -12.27
C LYS A 214 20.53 -13.50 -12.19
N ILE A 215 19.93 -12.98 -13.25
CA ILE A 215 19.35 -11.64 -13.28
C ILE A 215 18.00 -11.57 -12.56
N GLN A 216 17.19 -12.62 -12.63
CA GLN A 216 15.87 -12.63 -11.99
C GLN A 216 15.93 -12.89 -10.48
N MET A 217 17.09 -13.33 -9.96
CA MET A 217 17.33 -13.57 -8.53
C MET A 217 17.23 -12.31 -7.66
N PHE A 218 16.74 -12.46 -6.44
CA PHE A 218 16.56 -11.40 -5.45
C PHE A 218 17.77 -11.31 -4.51
N LEU A 219 18.79 -10.58 -4.95
CA LEU A 219 20.06 -10.49 -4.24
C LEU A 219 19.99 -9.70 -2.92
N ASP A 220 18.87 -9.06 -2.60
CA ASP A 220 18.68 -8.17 -1.46
C ASP A 220 17.91 -8.80 -0.28
N THR A 221 17.47 -10.06 -0.40
CA THR A 221 16.60 -10.74 0.59
C THR A 221 17.17 -10.77 2.02
N PHE A 222 18.51 -10.79 2.17
CA PHE A 222 19.19 -10.83 3.45
C PHE A 222 19.84 -9.50 3.87
N LEU A 223 19.63 -8.42 3.11
CA LEU A 223 20.25 -7.13 3.40
C LEU A 223 19.47 -6.38 4.48
N PRO A 224 20.10 -6.09 5.64
CA PRO A 224 19.37 -5.54 6.79
C PRO A 224 18.95 -4.07 6.61
N ASN A 225 19.62 -3.28 5.76
CA ASN A 225 19.26 -1.89 5.45
C ASN A 225 19.85 -1.42 4.11
N LEU A 226 19.08 -0.64 3.35
CA LEU A 226 19.45 -0.12 2.03
C LEU A 226 20.64 0.85 1.99
N ILE A 227 21.02 1.38 3.15
CA ILE A 227 21.91 2.54 3.26
C ILE A 227 23.33 2.21 2.78
N ASP A 228 23.69 0.93 2.67
CA ASP A 228 25.02 0.47 2.24
C ASP A 228 25.05 -0.29 0.90
N VAL A 229 24.03 -0.19 0.03
CA VAL A 229 24.03 -0.90 -1.29
C VAL A 229 25.27 -0.56 -2.14
N PHE A 230 25.78 0.67 -2.04
CA PHE A 230 26.98 1.11 -2.76
C PHE A 230 28.29 0.53 -2.20
N ASN A 231 28.29 0.08 -0.95
CA ASN A 231 29.47 -0.44 -0.24
C ASN A 231 29.39 -1.95 -0.01
N LEU A 232 28.45 -2.64 -0.66
CA LEU A 232 28.30 -4.09 -0.53
C LEU A 232 29.60 -4.79 -0.90
N PRO A 233 30.22 -5.59 -0.02
CA PRO A 233 31.39 -6.39 -0.36
C PRO A 233 31.08 -7.39 -1.47
N ASP A 234 32.04 -7.64 -2.36
CA ASP A 234 31.87 -8.62 -3.44
C ASP A 234 31.47 -10.01 -2.90
N GLU A 235 32.06 -10.42 -1.77
CA GLU A 235 31.76 -11.69 -1.08
C GLU A 235 30.26 -11.85 -0.74
N THR A 236 29.59 -10.77 -0.33
CA THR A 236 28.16 -10.82 0.03
C THR A 236 27.25 -11.03 -1.18
N LEU A 237 27.64 -10.52 -2.35
CA LEU A 237 26.92 -10.73 -3.60
C LEU A 237 27.12 -12.16 -4.10
N GLU A 238 28.34 -12.67 -3.96
CA GLU A 238 28.67 -14.05 -4.34
C GLU A 238 27.95 -15.07 -3.45
N ASP A 239 27.88 -14.84 -2.13
CA ASP A 239 27.14 -15.68 -1.19
C ASP A 239 25.62 -15.68 -1.48
N ALA A 240 25.04 -14.52 -1.80
CA ALA A 240 23.62 -14.43 -2.17
C ALA A 240 23.29 -15.24 -3.43
N ILE A 241 24.20 -15.22 -4.43
CA ILE A 241 24.06 -16.01 -5.66
C ILE A 241 24.12 -17.53 -5.41
N LEU A 242 24.80 -17.97 -4.34
CA LEU A 242 24.94 -19.38 -3.97
C LEU A 242 23.75 -19.89 -3.13
N GLN A 243 23.12 -19.03 -2.32
CA GLN A 243 22.04 -19.41 -1.40
C GLN A 243 20.67 -19.57 -2.07
N GLU A 244 20.36 -18.78 -3.10
CA GLU A 244 19.03 -18.77 -3.76
C GLU A 244 18.83 -19.86 -4.84
N ASN A 245 19.65 -20.92 -4.88
CA ASN A 245 19.44 -22.07 -5.80
C ASN A 245 18.21 -22.94 -5.46
N SER A 246 17.23 -22.44 -4.69
CA SER A 246 15.93 -23.08 -4.47
C SER A 246 14.89 -22.43 -5.39
N ASN A 247 14.54 -23.14 -6.46
CA ASN A 247 13.51 -22.75 -7.43
C ASN A 247 12.18 -22.41 -6.75
N ASP A 248 11.74 -21.15 -6.85
CA ASP A 248 10.32 -20.78 -6.75
C ASP A 248 9.70 -20.97 -8.13
N GLU A 249 8.96 -22.07 -8.32
CA GLU A 249 8.26 -22.43 -9.57
C GLU A 249 7.03 -21.53 -9.85
N ASP A 250 6.70 -20.57 -8.99
CA ASP A 250 5.46 -19.77 -9.05
C ASP A 250 5.55 -18.45 -9.85
N ASN A 251 6.64 -18.18 -10.58
CA ASN A 251 6.86 -16.91 -11.30
C ASN A 251 6.49 -16.94 -12.81
N GLU A 252 5.65 -17.87 -13.28
CA GLU A 252 5.13 -17.89 -14.67
C GLU A 252 4.02 -16.83 -14.90
N VAL A 253 4.37 -15.55 -14.84
CA VAL A 253 3.55 -14.48 -15.45
C VAL A 253 3.79 -14.46 -16.96
N ASP A 254 2.71 -14.55 -17.75
CA ASP A 254 2.70 -14.46 -19.21
C ASP A 254 3.58 -13.32 -19.72
N MET A 255 4.59 -13.66 -20.52
CA MET A 255 5.59 -12.71 -21.04
C MET A 255 5.01 -11.70 -22.04
N THR A 256 3.76 -11.90 -22.49
CA THR A 256 3.10 -11.02 -23.44
C THR A 256 2.23 -9.95 -22.79
N SER A 257 1.76 -10.16 -21.55
CA SER A 257 0.83 -9.23 -20.89
C SER A 257 1.47 -7.90 -20.47
N TRP A 258 2.79 -7.87 -20.27
CA TRP A 258 3.54 -6.67 -19.84
C TRP A 258 4.09 -5.84 -21.01
N LEU A 259 4.13 -6.38 -22.22
CA LEU A 259 4.48 -5.62 -23.41
C LEU A 259 3.28 -4.74 -23.77
N MET A 260 3.43 -3.44 -23.60
CA MET A 260 2.39 -2.53 -24.08
C MET A 260 2.20 -2.73 -25.59
N ASP A 261 0.94 -2.94 -25.99
CA ASP A 261 0.44 -2.64 -27.33
C ASP A 261 0.46 -1.12 -27.52
N THR A 262 1.65 -0.53 -27.46
CA THR A 262 1.83 0.78 -28.05
C THR A 262 1.68 0.57 -29.55
N GLN A 263 0.49 0.90 -30.08
CA GLN A 263 0.25 1.16 -31.50
C GLN A 263 1.05 2.39 -32.00
N ASP A 264 2.21 2.65 -31.42
CA ASP A 264 3.18 3.57 -31.99
C ASP A 264 3.86 2.81 -33.12
N GLU A 265 3.56 3.26 -34.34
CA GLU A 265 4.04 2.77 -35.62
C GLU A 265 5.42 2.08 -35.51
N LEU A 266 5.41 0.76 -35.69
CA LEU A 266 6.59 -0.04 -36.01
C LEU A 266 7.15 0.44 -37.35
N GLU A 267 7.86 1.57 -37.34
CA GLU A 267 8.65 2.00 -38.48
C GLU A 267 9.86 1.06 -38.61
N GLY A 268 9.67 0.00 -39.40
CA GLY A 268 10.61 -0.67 -40.30
C GLY A 268 12.13 -0.51 -40.11
N TYR A 269 12.67 -0.52 -38.89
CA TYR A 269 14.12 -0.61 -38.69
C TYR A 269 14.57 -2.06 -38.86
N SER A 270 15.55 -2.28 -39.74
CA SER A 270 16.19 -3.59 -39.82
C SER A 270 16.93 -3.88 -38.50
N LYS A 271 16.92 -5.14 -38.04
CA LYS A 271 17.63 -5.60 -36.84
C LYS A 271 19.07 -5.09 -36.76
N LYS A 272 19.77 -5.09 -37.90
CA LYS A 272 21.15 -4.57 -38.04
C LYS A 272 21.28 -3.07 -37.75
N THR A 273 20.26 -2.29 -38.10
CA THR A 273 20.25 -0.84 -37.84
C THR A 273 20.07 -0.55 -36.35
N LEU A 274 19.22 -1.31 -35.65
CA LEU A 274 19.04 -1.20 -34.20
C LEU A 274 20.30 -1.62 -33.44
N GLU A 275 20.93 -2.74 -33.83
CA GLU A 275 22.22 -3.17 -33.27
C GLU A 275 23.33 -2.12 -33.46
N ALA A 276 23.38 -1.46 -34.62
CA ALA A 276 24.32 -0.38 -34.88
C ALA A 276 24.07 0.87 -34.02
N HIS A 277 22.81 1.22 -33.76
CA HIS A 277 22.47 2.31 -32.85
C HIS A 277 22.88 1.98 -31.40
N ILE A 278 22.66 0.76 -30.93
CA ILE A 278 23.08 0.31 -29.58
C ILE A 278 24.62 0.30 -29.44
N GLN A 279 25.34 -0.11 -30.48
CA GLN A 279 26.81 -0.02 -30.51
C GLN A 279 27.27 1.44 -30.43
N THR A 280 26.64 2.34 -31.20
CA THR A 280 26.93 3.78 -31.16
C THR A 280 26.64 4.34 -29.76
N PHE A 281 25.53 3.95 -29.15
CA PHE A 281 25.20 4.31 -27.77
C PHE A 281 26.28 3.89 -26.79
N SER A 282 26.75 2.63 -26.84
CA SER A 282 27.83 2.15 -25.99
C SER A 282 29.11 2.99 -26.14
N THR A 283 29.49 3.37 -27.36
CA THR A 283 30.69 4.19 -27.58
C THR A 283 30.54 5.60 -27.00
N ILE A 284 29.37 6.21 -27.14
CA ILE A 284 29.08 7.54 -26.58
C ILE A 284 29.01 7.49 -25.06
N CYS A 285 28.48 6.43 -24.47
CA CYS A 285 28.48 6.24 -23.02
C CYS A 285 29.90 6.09 -22.45
N GLU A 286 30.78 5.35 -23.12
CA GLU A 286 32.20 5.27 -22.75
C GLU A 286 32.86 6.66 -22.78
N GLN A 287 32.62 7.45 -23.84
CA GLN A 287 33.11 8.82 -23.93
C GLN A 287 32.53 9.72 -22.83
N LEU A 288 31.23 9.67 -22.56
CA LEU A 288 30.59 10.48 -21.50
C LEU A 288 31.08 10.08 -20.10
N ASN A 289 31.34 8.79 -19.86
CA ASN A 289 31.96 8.29 -18.63
C ASN A 289 33.35 8.89 -18.44
N THR A 290 34.17 8.93 -19.49
CA THR A 290 35.53 9.53 -19.40
C THR A 290 35.52 11.05 -19.20
N LEU A 291 34.46 11.74 -19.63
CA LEU A 291 34.26 13.18 -19.49
C LEU A 291 33.57 13.57 -18.17
N ASP A 292 33.16 12.61 -17.33
CA ASP A 292 32.32 12.82 -16.13
C ASP A 292 31.00 13.58 -16.42
N LEU A 293 30.42 13.33 -17.60
CA LEU A 293 29.16 13.94 -18.07
C LEU A 293 27.98 12.97 -18.05
N THR A 294 28.05 11.92 -17.26
CA THR A 294 26.98 10.92 -17.11
C THR A 294 25.71 11.56 -16.54
N PRO A 295 24.52 11.29 -17.09
CA PRO A 295 23.28 11.70 -16.46
C PRO A 295 23.05 10.94 -15.16
N ASN A 296 22.21 11.51 -14.29
CA ASN A 296 21.64 10.75 -13.19
C ASN A 296 20.61 9.76 -13.77
N TRP A 297 21.05 8.56 -14.10
CA TRP A 297 20.23 7.54 -14.75
C TRP A 297 19.02 7.14 -13.90
N THR A 298 19.11 7.25 -12.56
CA THR A 298 17.99 6.93 -11.66
C THR A 298 16.82 7.89 -11.83
N GLU A 299 17.09 9.18 -12.10
CA GLU A 299 16.04 10.19 -12.32
C GLU A 299 15.34 9.97 -13.67
N ILE A 300 16.10 9.53 -14.69
CA ILE A 300 15.54 9.13 -15.99
C ILE A 300 14.66 7.89 -15.80
N LEU A 301 15.15 6.88 -15.07
CA LEU A 301 14.40 5.66 -14.79
C LEU A 301 13.10 5.98 -14.02
N LYS A 302 13.18 6.81 -12.97
CA LYS A 302 12.02 7.27 -12.20
C LYS A 302 10.95 7.90 -13.09
N LYS A 303 11.32 8.83 -13.97
CA LYS A 303 10.38 9.46 -14.92
C LYS A 303 9.77 8.47 -15.91
N THR A 304 10.55 7.48 -16.36
CA THR A 304 10.06 6.42 -17.25
C THR A 304 9.05 5.51 -16.56
N ILE A 305 9.33 5.09 -15.31
CA ILE A 305 8.42 4.27 -14.51
C ILE A 305 7.14 5.04 -14.20
N GLU A 306 7.23 6.31 -13.79
CA GLU A 306 6.06 7.17 -13.52
C GLU A 306 5.14 7.30 -14.75
N LYS A 307 5.72 7.46 -15.96
CA LYS A 307 4.95 7.48 -17.20
C LYS A 307 4.27 6.14 -17.46
N ARG A 308 4.98 5.03 -17.24
CA ARG A 308 4.46 3.68 -17.46
C ARG A 308 3.33 3.33 -16.50
N LEU A 309 3.44 3.71 -15.22
CA LEU A 309 2.39 3.49 -14.23
C LEU A 309 1.10 4.24 -14.57
N LYS A 310 1.18 5.44 -15.16
CA LYS A 310 0.02 6.24 -15.58
C LYS A 310 -0.71 5.71 -16.82
N LEU A 311 -0.03 4.92 -17.65
CA LEU A 311 -0.58 4.42 -18.91
C LEU A 311 -1.38 3.12 -18.75
N ILE A 312 -1.15 2.37 -17.67
CA ILE A 312 -1.82 1.08 -17.41
C ILE A 312 -3.01 1.35 -16.50
N ASN A 313 -4.19 0.87 -16.89
CA ASN A 313 -5.34 0.86 -16.00
C ASN A 313 -5.15 -0.27 -14.98
N TRP A 314 -4.63 0.07 -13.80
CA TRP A 314 -4.39 -0.89 -12.73
C TRP A 314 -5.67 -1.27 -11.96
N GLU A 315 -6.78 -0.55 -12.18
CA GLU A 315 -8.08 -0.84 -11.55
C GLU A 315 -8.73 -2.12 -12.12
N GLU A 316 -8.49 -2.44 -13.39
CA GLU A 316 -9.02 -3.66 -14.03
C GLU A 316 -8.16 -4.91 -13.77
N ASN A 317 -6.96 -4.75 -13.20
CA ASN A 317 -5.96 -5.83 -13.01
C ASN A 317 -5.63 -6.07 -11.52
N SER A 318 -6.64 -5.99 -10.65
CA SER A 318 -6.47 -6.16 -9.19
C SER A 318 -5.89 -7.52 -8.77
N ASP A 319 -6.05 -8.53 -9.62
CA ASP A 319 -5.60 -9.91 -9.37
C ASP A 319 -4.10 -10.14 -9.62
N VAL A 320 -3.37 -9.17 -10.19
CA VAL A 320 -1.95 -9.35 -10.57
C VAL A 320 -1.03 -8.46 -9.75
N SER A 321 0.13 -8.99 -9.36
CA SER A 321 1.19 -8.20 -8.70
C SER A 321 1.80 -7.20 -9.67
N ILE A 322 1.64 -5.91 -9.35
CA ILE A 322 2.23 -4.78 -10.08
C ILE A 322 3.75 -4.86 -9.98
N VAL A 323 4.24 -5.19 -8.78
CA VAL A 323 5.68 -5.31 -8.51
C VAL A 323 6.31 -6.38 -9.39
N GLN A 324 5.73 -7.58 -9.47
CA GLN A 324 6.26 -8.66 -10.30
C GLN A 324 6.25 -8.30 -11.79
N ILE A 325 5.16 -7.72 -12.30
CA ILE A 325 5.08 -7.27 -13.71
C ILE A 325 6.20 -6.27 -14.02
N GLN A 326 6.37 -5.26 -13.16
CA GLN A 326 7.35 -4.20 -13.41
C GLN A 326 8.79 -4.66 -13.18
N LEU A 327 9.03 -5.61 -12.27
CA LEU A 327 10.34 -6.24 -12.10
C LEU A 327 10.74 -7.01 -13.35
N LYS A 328 9.83 -7.81 -13.92
CA LYS A 328 10.09 -8.50 -15.19
C LYS A 328 10.43 -7.52 -16.32
N TRP A 329 9.64 -6.45 -16.47
CA TRP A 329 9.94 -5.38 -17.44
C TRP A 329 11.32 -4.75 -17.21
N LEU A 330 11.66 -4.48 -15.95
CA LEU A 330 12.95 -3.91 -15.56
C LEU A 330 14.10 -4.87 -15.91
N HIS A 331 13.95 -6.16 -15.62
CA HIS A 331 14.94 -7.19 -15.91
C HIS A 331 15.16 -7.40 -17.41
N VAL A 332 14.08 -7.36 -18.21
CA VAL A 332 14.15 -7.66 -19.65
C VAL A 332 14.58 -6.46 -20.49
N LEU A 333 14.21 -5.22 -20.11
CA LEU A 333 14.44 -4.04 -20.96
C LEU A 333 15.40 -3.01 -20.33
N ILE A 334 15.32 -2.78 -19.03
CA ILE A 334 16.12 -1.74 -18.35
C ILE A 334 17.50 -2.24 -17.95
N LEU A 335 17.63 -3.48 -17.46
CA LEU A 335 18.94 -4.04 -17.12
C LEU A 335 19.87 -4.18 -18.33
N PRO A 336 19.42 -4.63 -19.53
CA PRO A 336 20.25 -4.57 -20.72
C PRO A 336 20.70 -3.15 -21.04
N TRP A 337 19.78 -2.16 -20.94
CA TRP A 337 20.12 -0.76 -21.12
C TRP A 337 21.20 -0.28 -20.12
N LEU A 338 21.07 -0.62 -18.84
CA LEU A 338 22.07 -0.33 -17.80
C LEU A 338 23.43 -0.97 -18.12
N SER A 339 23.45 -2.18 -18.69
CA SER A 339 24.71 -2.85 -19.05
C SER A 339 25.56 -2.10 -20.09
N TYR A 340 24.97 -1.19 -20.87
CA TYR A 340 25.73 -0.34 -21.79
C TYR A 340 26.19 0.98 -21.16
N LEU A 341 25.62 1.35 -20.00
CA LEU A 341 25.93 2.60 -19.29
C LEU A 341 27.12 2.50 -18.35
N ILE A 342 27.26 1.36 -17.67
CA ILE A 342 28.23 1.18 -16.59
C ILE A 342 29.67 1.26 -17.13
N PRO A 343 30.59 1.96 -16.42
CA PRO A 343 32.01 1.99 -16.77
C PRO A 343 32.59 0.59 -16.85
N LYS A 344 33.38 0.33 -17.91
CA LYS A 344 33.99 -0.98 -18.15
C LYS A 344 35.45 -0.95 -17.70
N THR A 345 35.83 -1.92 -16.90
CA THR A 345 37.23 -2.23 -16.55
C THR A 345 37.70 -3.46 -17.31
N ASP A 346 39.02 -3.72 -17.32
CA ASP A 346 39.57 -4.92 -17.96
C ASP A 346 39.20 -6.21 -17.21
N ASP A 347 38.75 -6.11 -15.96
CA ASP A 347 38.33 -7.23 -15.13
C ASP A 347 36.81 -7.49 -15.23
N ILE A 348 36.46 -8.69 -15.69
CA ILE A 348 35.08 -9.13 -15.89
C ILE A 348 34.35 -9.31 -14.56
N ASP A 349 35.03 -9.81 -13.53
CA ASP A 349 34.41 -10.08 -12.22
C ASP A 349 34.05 -8.76 -11.52
N THR A 350 34.97 -7.80 -11.52
CA THR A 350 34.70 -6.44 -11.02
C THR A 350 33.54 -5.77 -11.78
N ASN A 351 33.47 -5.92 -13.11
CA ASN A 351 32.38 -5.36 -13.92
C ASN A 351 31.02 -6.00 -13.57
N TRP A 352 30.99 -7.32 -13.37
CA TRP A 352 29.79 -8.05 -13.00
C TRP A 352 29.26 -7.61 -11.63
N ASN A 353 30.12 -7.53 -10.61
CA ASN A 353 29.70 -7.12 -9.27
C ASN A 353 29.22 -5.67 -9.23
N ASN A 354 29.86 -4.76 -9.98
CA ASN A 354 29.38 -3.39 -10.14
C ASN A 354 28.02 -3.33 -10.83
N PHE A 355 27.77 -4.18 -11.83
CA PHE A 355 26.47 -4.30 -12.46
C PHE A 355 25.39 -4.79 -11.48
N LEU A 356 25.70 -5.77 -10.62
CA LEU A 356 24.76 -6.25 -9.61
C LEU A 356 24.38 -5.17 -8.59
N ARG A 357 25.32 -4.33 -8.15
CA ARG A 357 25.02 -3.17 -7.28
C ARG A 357 24.05 -2.19 -7.95
N GLU A 358 24.26 -1.89 -9.23
CA GLU A 358 23.37 -0.98 -9.98
C GLU A 358 22.02 -1.65 -10.31
N LYS A 359 21.96 -2.98 -10.47
CA LYS A 359 20.70 -3.76 -10.55
C LYS A 359 19.86 -3.57 -9.30
N ILE A 360 20.43 -3.85 -8.12
CA ILE A 360 19.75 -3.71 -6.82
C ILE A 360 19.20 -2.29 -6.70
N LYS A 361 20.02 -1.28 -7.02
CA LYS A 361 19.60 0.12 -7.03
C LYS A 361 18.43 0.41 -7.98
N ALA A 362 18.41 -0.18 -9.18
CA ALA A 362 17.30 -0.02 -10.13
C ALA A 362 16.00 -0.63 -9.58
N GLU A 363 16.07 -1.81 -8.96
CA GLU A 363 14.92 -2.46 -8.30
C GLU A 363 14.37 -1.61 -7.15
N HIS A 364 15.23 -1.01 -6.33
CA HIS A 364 14.77 -0.12 -5.25
C HIS A 364 14.21 1.21 -5.74
N VAL A 365 14.70 1.76 -6.85
CA VAL A 365 14.07 2.91 -7.51
C VAL A 365 12.67 2.53 -7.97
N LEU A 366 12.48 1.32 -8.52
CA LEU A 366 11.16 0.82 -8.90
C LEU A 366 10.21 0.71 -7.71
N TYR A 367 10.65 0.06 -6.62
CA TYR A 367 9.85 -0.05 -5.40
C TYR A 367 9.46 1.32 -4.84
N GLU A 368 10.37 2.30 -4.84
CA GLU A 368 10.10 3.66 -4.36
C GLU A 368 9.02 4.35 -5.20
N VAL A 369 9.08 4.23 -6.52
CA VAL A 369 8.12 4.90 -7.41
C VAL A 369 6.73 4.26 -7.31
N ILE A 370 6.65 2.94 -7.26
CA ILE A 370 5.38 2.22 -7.05
C ILE A 370 4.77 2.62 -5.70
N TYR A 371 5.58 2.64 -4.63
CA TYR A 371 5.13 3.04 -3.31
C TYR A 371 4.56 4.46 -3.29
N GLN A 372 5.30 5.43 -3.85
CA GLN A 372 4.88 6.83 -3.92
C GLN A 372 3.59 7.02 -4.71
N ALA A 373 3.36 6.20 -5.74
CA ALA A 373 2.14 6.23 -6.52
C ALA A 373 0.93 5.66 -5.75
N LYS A 374 1.14 4.61 -4.94
CA LYS A 374 0.05 3.86 -4.29
C LYS A 374 -0.23 4.24 -2.84
N ILE A 375 0.72 4.86 -2.14
CA ILE A 375 0.53 5.24 -0.73
C ILE A 375 -0.65 6.21 -0.50
N PRO A 376 -0.97 7.18 -1.38
CA PRO A 376 -2.13 8.06 -1.16
C PRO A 376 -3.48 7.31 -1.28
N GLU A 377 -3.50 6.20 -2.00
CA GLU A 377 -4.68 5.34 -2.19
C GLU A 377 -4.80 4.26 -1.11
N ILE A 378 -3.93 4.26 -0.08
CA ILE A 378 -3.87 3.17 0.92
C ILE A 378 -5.21 2.91 1.61
N PHE A 379 -5.98 3.96 1.87
CA PHE A 379 -7.28 3.84 2.50
C PHE A 379 -8.25 3.03 1.63
N ASP A 380 -8.32 3.36 0.34
CA ASP A 380 -9.21 2.71 -0.63
C ASP A 380 -8.73 1.29 -0.97
N ILE A 381 -7.40 1.07 -0.96
CA ILE A 381 -6.80 -0.25 -1.13
C ILE A 381 -7.22 -1.18 0.01
N VAL A 382 -7.22 -0.70 1.25
CA VAL A 382 -7.69 -1.47 2.41
C VAL A 382 -9.20 -1.67 2.37
N LEU A 383 -9.97 -0.65 1.99
CA LEU A 383 -11.44 -0.73 1.91
C LEU A 383 -11.92 -1.80 0.92
N ASN A 384 -11.21 -1.99 -0.20
CA ASN A 384 -11.56 -2.94 -1.25
C ASN A 384 -10.95 -4.34 -1.05
N TYR A 385 -10.46 -4.67 0.15
CA TYR A 385 -10.05 -6.04 0.48
C TYR A 385 -11.28 -6.97 0.47
N PRO A 386 -11.23 -8.19 -0.11
CA PRO A 386 -10.07 -8.97 -0.52
C PRO A 386 -9.61 -8.79 -1.97
N ASP A 387 -10.31 -8.00 -2.79
CA ASP A 387 -10.01 -7.86 -4.23
C ASP A 387 -8.62 -7.23 -4.47
N THR A 388 -8.15 -6.42 -3.53
CA THR A 388 -6.84 -5.75 -3.57
C THR A 388 -5.69 -6.55 -2.94
N LYS A 389 -5.88 -7.84 -2.62
CA LYS A 389 -4.89 -8.67 -1.92
C LYS A 389 -3.51 -8.70 -2.57
N CYS A 390 -3.43 -8.66 -3.90
CA CYS A 390 -2.15 -8.64 -4.61
C CYS A 390 -1.37 -7.33 -4.39
N ILE A 391 -2.06 -6.20 -4.35
CA ILE A 391 -1.46 -4.89 -4.05
C ILE A 391 -0.95 -4.83 -2.60
N ILE A 392 -1.67 -5.46 -1.67
CA ILE A 392 -1.25 -5.56 -0.27
C ILE A 392 0.04 -6.39 -0.12
N LYS A 393 0.15 -7.50 -0.87
CA LYS A 393 1.40 -8.28 -0.94
C LYS A 393 2.55 -7.46 -1.56
N ASP A 394 2.26 -6.63 -2.56
CA ASP A 394 3.25 -5.72 -3.13
C ASP A 394 3.75 -4.71 -2.09
N PHE A 395 2.85 -4.14 -1.28
CA PHE A 395 3.24 -3.29 -0.15
C PHE A 395 4.11 -4.01 0.86
N HIS A 396 3.82 -5.28 1.17
CA HIS A 396 4.68 -6.09 2.05
C HIS A 396 6.12 -6.16 1.51
N ILE A 397 6.29 -6.52 0.24
CA ILE A 397 7.60 -6.63 -0.41
C ILE A 397 8.34 -5.29 -0.36
N ILE A 398 7.67 -4.22 -0.79
CA ILE A 398 8.25 -2.88 -0.85
C ILE A 398 8.64 -2.37 0.54
N ALA A 399 7.73 -2.46 1.51
CA ALA A 399 7.92 -1.89 2.83
C ALA A 399 9.01 -2.64 3.62
N THR A 400 9.09 -3.96 3.46
CA THR A 400 10.17 -4.79 4.04
C THR A 400 11.52 -4.43 3.42
N LYS A 401 11.61 -4.36 2.09
CA LYS A 401 12.87 -4.08 1.38
C LYS A 401 13.40 -2.66 1.59
N ARG A 402 12.52 -1.66 1.77
CA ARG A 402 12.90 -0.25 1.89
C ARG A 402 12.86 0.31 3.32
N GLY A 403 12.35 -0.46 4.29
CA GLY A 403 12.14 0.02 5.65
C GLY A 403 11.10 1.14 5.75
N LEU A 404 10.07 1.11 4.90
CA LEU A 404 9.05 2.18 4.80
C LEU A 404 7.81 1.96 5.69
N LEU A 405 7.80 0.91 6.51
CA LEU A 405 6.67 0.55 7.39
C LEU A 405 6.23 1.72 8.29
N GLY A 406 7.17 2.55 8.78
CA GLY A 406 6.84 3.74 9.57
C GLY A 406 6.05 4.79 8.78
N ASN A 407 6.48 5.08 7.56
CA ASN A 407 5.75 6.03 6.70
C ASN A 407 4.38 5.50 6.30
N LEU A 408 4.25 4.19 6.04
CA LEU A 408 2.97 3.55 5.72
C LEU A 408 2.00 3.68 6.89
N LYS A 409 2.48 3.41 8.11
CA LYS A 409 1.73 3.59 9.34
C LYS A 409 1.25 5.03 9.50
N ASP A 410 2.16 6.01 9.38
CA ASP A 410 1.81 7.43 9.58
C ASP A 410 0.78 7.90 8.54
N SER A 411 0.93 7.51 7.28
CA SER A 411 -0.01 7.85 6.21
C SER A 411 -1.39 7.22 6.44
N LEU A 412 -1.44 5.94 6.80
CA LEU A 412 -2.70 5.25 7.10
C LEU A 412 -3.41 5.86 8.32
N MET A 413 -2.64 6.21 9.37
CA MET A 413 -3.20 6.86 10.56
C MET A 413 -3.81 8.23 10.23
N GLN A 414 -3.19 9.01 9.34
CA GLN A 414 -3.75 10.29 8.88
C GLN A 414 -5.05 10.09 8.10
N GLU A 415 -5.07 9.19 7.12
CA GLU A 415 -6.26 8.89 6.32
C GLU A 415 -7.43 8.38 7.17
N LEU A 416 -7.14 7.54 8.18
CA LEU A 416 -8.14 7.07 9.15
C LEU A 416 -8.78 8.23 9.93
N GLN A 417 -7.97 9.19 10.40
CA GLN A 417 -8.46 10.35 11.15
C GLN A 417 -9.31 11.27 10.27
N ASP A 418 -8.90 11.48 9.03
CA ASP A 418 -9.55 12.43 8.13
C ASP A 418 -10.83 11.88 7.48
N ARG A 419 -10.85 10.58 7.12
CA ARG A 419 -11.92 9.98 6.31
C ARG A 419 -12.87 9.05 7.05
N LEU A 420 -12.44 8.42 8.16
CA LEU A 420 -13.24 7.39 8.85
C LEU A 420 -13.64 7.79 10.27
N LEU A 421 -12.71 8.35 11.05
CA LEU A 421 -12.92 8.63 12.48
C LEU A 421 -13.61 9.98 12.72
N HIS A 422 -14.73 10.19 12.03
CA HIS A 422 -15.58 11.37 12.16
C HIS A 422 -17.01 11.00 12.56
N GLN A 423 -17.74 11.95 13.15
CA GLN A 423 -19.08 11.69 13.71
C GLN A 423 -20.12 11.20 12.69
N GLY A 424 -19.90 11.45 11.39
CA GLY A 424 -20.81 11.01 10.32
C GLY A 424 -20.68 9.54 9.90
N ALA A 425 -19.65 8.82 10.33
CA ALA A 425 -19.45 7.41 9.98
C ALA A 425 -20.27 6.51 10.90
N SER A 426 -20.86 5.42 10.39
CA SER A 426 -21.56 4.47 11.26
C SER A 426 -20.56 3.58 12.02
N ALA A 427 -20.94 3.10 13.20
CA ALA A 427 -20.07 2.19 13.97
C ALA A 427 -19.82 0.89 13.22
N VAL A 428 -20.79 0.44 12.42
CA VAL A 428 -20.67 -0.76 11.57
C VAL A 428 -19.61 -0.55 10.50
N ASP A 429 -19.61 0.58 9.80
CA ASP A 429 -18.61 0.88 8.76
C ASP A 429 -17.19 0.97 9.34
N ILE A 430 -17.04 1.58 10.52
CA ILE A 430 -15.75 1.66 11.22
C ILE A 430 -15.25 0.25 11.58
N LEU A 431 -16.13 -0.61 12.08
CA LEU A 431 -15.81 -1.99 12.47
C LEU A 431 -15.50 -2.88 11.25
N GLN A 432 -16.21 -2.70 10.14
CA GLN A 432 -15.94 -3.41 8.90
C GLN A 432 -14.57 -3.02 8.34
N TYR A 433 -14.29 -1.71 8.22
CA TYR A 433 -12.97 -1.23 7.81
C TYR A 433 -11.86 -1.73 8.75
N TYR A 434 -12.12 -1.78 10.05
CA TYR A 434 -11.17 -2.32 11.03
C TYR A 434 -10.78 -3.77 10.74
N ILE A 435 -11.72 -4.63 10.34
CA ILE A 435 -11.44 -6.03 9.96
C ILE A 435 -10.54 -6.07 8.72
N ASP A 436 -10.92 -5.33 7.68
CA ASP A 436 -10.20 -5.31 6.41
C ASP A 436 -8.79 -4.72 6.59
N CYS A 437 -8.66 -3.73 7.46
CA CYS A 437 -7.39 -3.16 7.89
C CYS A 437 -6.50 -4.17 8.63
N ILE A 438 -7.04 -4.94 9.58
CA ILE A 438 -6.26 -5.97 10.29
C ILE A 438 -5.78 -7.06 9.34
N ARG A 439 -6.64 -7.53 8.44
CA ARG A 439 -6.29 -8.55 7.44
C ARG A 439 -5.18 -8.05 6.53
N SER A 440 -5.30 -6.80 6.06
CA SER A 440 -4.30 -6.15 5.22
C SER A 440 -2.97 -5.96 5.94
N LEU A 441 -2.98 -5.41 7.16
CA LEU A 441 -1.78 -5.16 7.96
C LEU A 441 -1.10 -6.46 8.43
N SER A 442 -1.86 -7.54 8.67
CA SER A 442 -1.28 -8.86 8.97
C SER A 442 -0.43 -9.40 7.83
N ILE A 443 -0.77 -9.05 6.58
CA ILE A 443 -0.01 -9.42 5.39
C ILE A 443 1.20 -8.47 5.21
N ILE A 444 0.99 -7.16 5.37
CA ILE A 444 2.05 -6.14 5.17
C ILE A 444 3.14 -6.24 6.24
N ASP A 445 2.76 -6.41 7.50
CA ASP A 445 3.66 -6.47 8.64
C ASP A 445 3.35 -7.69 9.51
N PRO A 446 3.99 -8.84 9.23
CA PRO A 446 3.81 -10.05 10.03
C PRO A 446 4.19 -9.89 11.50
N SER A 447 4.98 -8.87 11.88
CA SER A 447 5.33 -8.59 13.27
C SER A 447 4.17 -7.96 14.07
N CYS A 448 3.17 -7.42 13.37
CA CYS A 448 2.04 -6.66 13.88
C CYS A 448 2.41 -5.39 14.66
N ASP A 449 3.63 -4.86 14.55
CA ASP A 449 4.06 -3.65 15.29
C ASP A 449 3.32 -2.40 14.79
N THR A 450 3.13 -2.30 13.46
CA THR A 450 2.35 -1.22 12.85
C THR A 450 0.88 -1.26 13.25
N MET A 451 0.31 -2.46 13.31
CA MET A 451 -1.08 -2.72 13.67
C MET A 451 -1.44 -2.23 15.07
N VAL A 452 -0.53 -2.34 16.05
CA VAL A 452 -0.78 -1.91 17.45
C VAL A 452 -1.26 -0.46 17.51
N SER A 453 -0.58 0.45 16.81
CA SER A 453 -0.94 1.88 16.86
C SER A 453 -2.23 2.19 16.10
N VAL A 454 -2.54 1.44 15.04
CA VAL A 454 -3.80 1.57 14.30
C VAL A 454 -4.97 1.09 15.16
N ILE A 455 -4.82 -0.04 15.84
CA ILE A 455 -5.83 -0.55 16.79
C ILE A 455 -6.05 0.46 17.91
N GLU A 456 -4.98 0.94 18.56
CA GLU A 456 -5.08 1.91 19.64
C GLU A 456 -5.78 3.21 19.20
N LEU A 457 -5.57 3.66 17.95
CA LEU A 457 -6.26 4.83 17.40
C LEU A 457 -7.78 4.60 17.27
N ILE A 458 -8.19 3.50 16.65
CA ILE A 458 -9.61 3.17 16.43
C ILE A 458 -10.30 2.86 17.76
N GLU A 459 -9.63 2.13 18.65
CA GLU A 459 -10.15 1.74 19.96
C GLU A 459 -10.40 2.95 20.85
N ASN A 460 -9.48 3.91 20.89
CA ASN A 460 -9.67 5.15 21.64
C ASN A 460 -10.86 5.96 21.10
N TYR A 461 -11.04 6.02 19.78
CA TYR A 461 -12.18 6.71 19.19
C TYR A 461 -13.50 6.03 19.56
N LEU A 462 -13.60 4.72 19.36
CA LEU A 462 -14.81 3.95 19.64
C LEU A 462 -15.18 3.98 21.13
N LYS A 463 -14.21 3.82 22.03
CA LYS A 463 -14.46 3.84 23.49
C LYS A 463 -14.94 5.20 24.01
N VAL A 464 -14.41 6.29 23.47
CA VAL A 464 -14.71 7.65 23.97
C VAL A 464 -16.00 8.20 23.36
N PHE A 465 -16.21 8.02 22.06
CA PHE A 465 -17.25 8.73 21.32
C PHE A 465 -18.47 7.88 20.93
N ARG A 466 -18.37 6.54 20.97
CA ARG A 466 -19.43 5.64 20.48
C ARG A 466 -19.96 4.75 21.59
N LYS A 467 -21.28 4.76 21.78
CA LYS A 467 -21.98 3.85 22.72
C LYS A 467 -22.57 2.63 22.03
N ASP A 468 -22.64 2.66 20.70
CA ASP A 468 -23.25 1.66 19.83
C ASP A 468 -22.27 0.58 19.34
N VAL A 469 -21.03 0.57 19.85
CA VAL A 469 -19.98 -0.39 19.44
C VAL A 469 -20.41 -1.83 19.65
N ILE A 470 -20.96 -2.16 20.82
CA ILE A 470 -21.39 -3.52 21.15
C ILE A 470 -22.52 -3.97 20.21
N ALA A 471 -23.48 -3.08 19.93
CA ALA A 471 -24.56 -3.37 19.01
C ALA A 471 -24.05 -3.62 17.58
N GLY A 472 -23.08 -2.82 17.13
CA GLY A 472 -22.41 -3.00 15.82
C GLY A 472 -21.65 -4.32 15.72
N VAL A 473 -20.86 -4.69 16.75
CA VAL A 473 -20.13 -5.97 16.79
C VAL A 473 -21.09 -7.15 16.77
N VAL A 474 -22.16 -7.11 17.58
CA VAL A 474 -23.18 -8.17 17.61
C VAL A 474 -23.91 -8.27 16.28
N TYR A 475 -24.19 -7.14 15.61
CA TYR A 475 -24.79 -7.11 14.28
C TYR A 475 -23.90 -7.83 13.26
N LEU A 476 -22.62 -7.43 13.13
CA LEU A 476 -21.65 -8.05 12.22
C LEU A 476 -21.50 -9.57 12.46
N ILE A 477 -21.47 -9.99 13.73
CA ILE A 477 -21.34 -11.40 14.10
C ILE A 477 -22.61 -12.22 13.82
N ARG A 478 -23.81 -11.62 13.90
CA ARG A 478 -25.06 -12.36 13.67
C ARG A 478 -25.49 -12.41 12.21
N ASN A 479 -25.08 -11.45 11.38
CA ASN A 479 -25.44 -11.41 9.97
C ASN A 479 -24.75 -12.53 9.19
N ALA A 480 -25.53 -13.41 8.56
CA ALA A 480 -25.01 -14.61 7.90
C ALA A 480 -24.03 -14.30 6.74
N HIS A 481 -24.29 -13.25 5.95
CA HIS A 481 -23.41 -12.87 4.84
C HIS A 481 -22.05 -12.31 5.31
N GLU A 482 -22.06 -11.52 6.37
CA GLU A 482 -20.84 -10.97 6.96
C GLU A 482 -20.08 -12.05 7.73
N TYR A 483 -20.79 -12.92 8.46
CA TYR A 483 -20.20 -13.97 9.29
C TYR A 483 -19.42 -15.04 8.50
N ASP A 484 -19.93 -15.48 7.35
CA ASP A 484 -19.20 -16.45 6.50
C ASP A 484 -17.85 -15.87 6.03
N SER A 485 -17.79 -14.55 5.78
CA SER A 485 -16.55 -13.86 5.44
C SER A 485 -15.59 -13.70 6.64
N LEU A 486 -16.07 -13.88 7.87
CA LEU A 486 -15.31 -13.78 9.12
C LEU A 486 -14.77 -15.12 9.62
N GLN A 487 -15.24 -16.24 9.06
CA GLN A 487 -14.77 -17.57 9.45
C GLN A 487 -13.33 -17.81 9.00
N VAL A 488 -12.62 -18.56 9.83
CA VAL A 488 -11.22 -18.92 9.63
C VAL A 488 -11.07 -20.41 9.87
N ASP A 489 -9.98 -20.99 9.36
CA ASP A 489 -9.63 -22.38 9.62
C ASP A 489 -9.59 -22.68 11.13
N ASP A 490 -10.03 -23.87 11.50
CA ASP A 490 -10.13 -24.33 12.91
C ASP A 490 -8.85 -24.11 13.73
N ASN A 491 -7.68 -24.16 13.07
CA ASN A 491 -6.37 -23.98 13.70
C ASN A 491 -6.06 -22.51 14.07
N ASP A 492 -6.72 -21.56 13.42
CA ASP A 492 -6.46 -20.13 13.55
C ASP A 492 -7.46 -19.43 14.48
N ILE A 493 -8.48 -20.16 14.97
CA ILE A 493 -9.47 -19.64 15.91
C ILE A 493 -8.81 -19.32 17.26
N TYR A 494 -9.01 -18.09 17.72
CA TYR A 494 -8.52 -17.66 19.02
C TYR A 494 -9.54 -17.98 20.11
N VAL A 495 -9.14 -18.83 21.05
CA VAL A 495 -9.94 -19.16 22.25
C VAL A 495 -9.55 -18.23 23.40
N PHE A 496 -10.49 -17.40 23.85
CA PHE A 496 -10.32 -16.53 25.00
C PHE A 496 -10.06 -17.33 26.28
N LYS A 497 -9.16 -16.84 27.13
CA LYS A 497 -8.89 -17.46 28.43
C LYS A 497 -9.96 -17.06 29.45
N LYS A 498 -10.22 -17.93 30.44
CA LYS A 498 -11.13 -17.61 31.56
C LYS A 498 -10.75 -16.31 32.29
N SER A 499 -9.45 -16.04 32.43
CA SER A 499 -8.93 -14.79 33.01
C SER A 499 -9.26 -13.55 32.17
N GLU A 500 -9.31 -13.68 30.83
CA GLU A 500 -9.73 -12.59 29.93
C GLU A 500 -11.23 -12.33 30.10
N VAL A 501 -12.05 -13.40 30.18
CA VAL A 501 -13.52 -13.29 30.32
C VAL A 501 -13.94 -12.66 31.64
N ASN A 502 -13.24 -12.98 32.74
CA ASN A 502 -13.64 -12.54 34.08
C ASN A 502 -13.25 -11.10 34.41
N ASN A 503 -12.40 -10.44 33.61
CA ASN A 503 -11.73 -9.19 33.99
C ASN A 503 -11.13 -9.30 35.41
N GLU A 504 -10.42 -10.40 35.71
CA GLU A 504 -9.77 -10.54 37.01
C GLU A 504 -8.74 -9.41 37.16
N GLU A 505 -9.07 -8.40 37.97
CA GLU A 505 -8.13 -7.38 38.39
C GLU A 505 -6.95 -8.10 39.06
N VAL A 506 -5.76 -7.87 38.52
CA VAL A 506 -4.54 -8.40 39.10
C VAL A 506 -4.47 -7.85 40.53
N PRO A 507 -4.40 -8.70 41.58
CA PRO A 507 -4.38 -8.24 42.96
C PRO A 507 -3.32 -7.16 43.14
N ASN A 508 -3.61 -6.09 43.91
CA ASN A 508 -2.68 -4.98 44.12
C ASN A 508 -1.29 -5.41 44.65
N ASP A 509 -1.22 -6.59 45.28
CA ASP A 509 0.01 -7.19 45.83
C ASP A 509 0.77 -8.11 44.84
N ALA A 510 0.20 -8.38 43.66
CA ALA A 510 0.89 -9.15 42.63
C ALA A 510 1.93 -8.26 41.94
N VAL A 511 3.16 -8.75 41.86
CA VAL A 511 4.20 -8.14 41.01
C VAL A 511 3.70 -8.24 39.56
N VAL A 512 3.09 -7.18 39.05
CA VAL A 512 2.76 -7.05 37.63
C VAL A 512 4.08 -7.04 36.87
N ILE A 513 4.52 -8.22 36.44
CA ILE A 513 5.56 -8.31 35.42
C ILE A 513 4.92 -7.66 34.20
N LYS A 514 5.28 -6.42 33.91
CA LYS A 514 4.86 -5.73 32.69
C LYS A 514 5.13 -6.68 31.54
N GLU A 515 4.08 -7.08 30.84
CA GLU A 515 4.20 -8.02 29.75
C GLU A 515 5.19 -7.45 28.72
N ASP A 516 6.23 -8.23 28.40
CA ASP A 516 7.22 -7.81 27.43
C ASP A 516 6.55 -7.50 26.07
N LYS A 517 6.96 -6.41 25.41
CA LYS A 517 6.47 -6.04 24.06
C LYS A 517 6.36 -7.24 23.09
N PRO A 518 7.37 -8.13 22.95
CA PRO A 518 7.26 -9.32 22.08
C PRO A 518 6.14 -10.30 22.48
N ALA A 519 5.82 -10.44 23.77
CA ALA A 519 4.72 -11.30 24.20
C ALA A 519 3.36 -10.70 23.81
N LYS A 520 3.19 -9.38 23.96
CA LYS A 520 2.00 -8.65 23.48
C LYS A 520 1.82 -8.83 21.97
N LEU A 521 2.89 -8.68 21.19
CA LEU A 521 2.86 -8.86 19.73
C LEU A 521 2.52 -10.30 19.33
N ARG A 522 3.11 -11.32 19.98
CA ARG A 522 2.77 -12.73 19.71
C ARG A 522 1.31 -13.05 20.01
N ARG A 523 0.74 -12.47 21.08
CA ARG A 523 -0.69 -12.61 21.36
C ARG A 523 -1.51 -11.95 20.26
N LEU A 524 -1.13 -10.73 19.84
CA LEU A 524 -1.81 -10.01 18.77
C LEU A 524 -1.74 -10.79 17.44
N GLN A 525 -0.59 -11.34 17.06
CA GLN A 525 -0.43 -12.19 15.87
C GLN A 525 -1.37 -13.39 15.86
N LYS A 526 -1.65 -13.98 17.03
CA LYS A 526 -2.63 -15.08 17.13
C LYS A 526 -4.05 -14.57 16.99
N LYS A 527 -4.37 -13.43 17.62
CA LYS A 527 -5.70 -12.82 17.55
C LYS A 527 -6.01 -12.28 16.14
N SER A 528 -5.04 -11.68 15.46
CA SER A 528 -5.24 -11.01 14.16
C SER A 528 -5.63 -11.97 13.03
N LYS A 529 -5.35 -13.26 13.18
CA LYS A 529 -5.85 -14.30 12.29
C LYS A 529 -7.36 -14.50 12.41
N ASP A 530 -7.91 -14.23 13.58
CA ASP A 530 -9.33 -14.38 13.91
C ASP A 530 -10.04 -13.03 13.94
N SER A 531 -10.75 -12.74 12.85
CA SER A 531 -11.48 -11.48 12.71
C SER A 531 -12.58 -11.31 13.76
N ILE A 532 -13.21 -12.41 14.21
CA ILE A 532 -14.24 -12.40 15.25
C ILE A 532 -13.59 -12.03 16.59
N ALA A 533 -12.46 -12.65 16.92
CA ALA A 533 -11.74 -12.33 18.14
C ALA A 533 -11.29 -10.87 18.19
N MET A 534 -10.85 -10.31 17.06
CA MET A 534 -10.46 -8.91 16.96
C MET A 534 -11.65 -7.96 17.13
N LEU A 535 -12.80 -8.24 16.50
CA LEU A 535 -14.03 -7.47 16.69
C LEU A 535 -14.46 -7.44 18.17
N ILE A 536 -14.45 -8.59 18.82
CA ILE A 536 -14.82 -8.72 20.23
C ILE A 536 -13.85 -7.91 21.13
N CYS A 537 -12.56 -7.84 20.78
CA CYS A 537 -11.59 -7.04 21.52
C CYS A 537 -11.84 -5.52 21.45
N MET A 538 -12.66 -5.04 20.50
CA MET A 538 -13.06 -3.63 20.42
C MET A 538 -14.14 -3.25 21.44
N CYS A 539 -14.82 -4.23 22.03
CA CYS A 539 -15.75 -3.98 23.13
C CYS A 539 -15.00 -3.59 24.42
N SER A 540 -15.66 -2.83 25.29
CA SER A 540 -15.12 -2.42 26.61
C SER A 540 -14.72 -3.61 27.47
N SER A 541 -15.55 -4.65 27.47
CA SER A 541 -15.27 -5.91 28.13
C SER A 541 -15.93 -7.09 27.41
N LEU A 542 -15.38 -8.30 27.63
CA LEU A 542 -15.98 -9.53 27.14
C LEU A 542 -17.36 -9.78 27.76
N LYS A 543 -17.56 -9.38 29.02
CA LYS A 543 -18.86 -9.48 29.72
C LYS A 543 -19.92 -8.61 29.06
N ASP A 544 -19.58 -7.38 28.69
CA ASP A 544 -20.51 -6.48 28.00
C ASP A 544 -20.91 -7.01 26.62
N PHE A 545 -19.95 -7.60 25.89
CA PHE A 545 -20.24 -8.30 24.64
C PHE A 545 -21.19 -9.48 24.88
N ILE A 546 -20.94 -10.34 25.87
CA ILE A 546 -21.81 -11.49 26.17
C ILE A 546 -23.22 -11.02 26.58
N LYS A 547 -23.35 -9.97 27.41
CA LYS A 547 -24.64 -9.36 27.79
C LYS A 547 -25.35 -8.80 26.55
N GLY A 548 -24.63 -8.05 25.72
CA GLY A 548 -25.14 -7.48 24.47
C GLY A 548 -25.63 -8.53 23.47
N TYR A 549 -24.82 -9.57 23.24
CA TYR A 549 -25.18 -10.70 22.38
C TYR A 549 -26.40 -11.46 22.92
N SER A 550 -26.42 -11.77 24.22
CA SER A 550 -27.55 -12.45 24.87
C SER A 550 -28.83 -11.63 24.76
N ASN A 551 -28.76 -10.31 24.96
CA ASN A 551 -29.90 -9.43 24.84
C ASN A 551 -30.46 -9.42 23.41
N LYS A 552 -29.58 -9.35 22.41
CA LYS A 552 -30.00 -9.39 21.00
C LYS A 552 -30.59 -10.75 20.64
N LEU A 553 -29.95 -11.85 21.02
CA LEU A 553 -30.50 -13.21 20.83
C LEU A 553 -31.89 -13.34 21.44
N GLY A 554 -32.08 -12.88 22.68
CA GLY A 554 -33.37 -12.90 23.36
C GLY A 554 -34.46 -12.15 22.58
N GLN A 555 -34.16 -10.94 22.10
CA GLN A 555 -35.12 -10.19 21.26
C GLN A 555 -35.53 -10.95 20.00
N GLU A 556 -34.56 -11.59 19.35
CA GLU A 556 -34.77 -12.27 18.08
C GLU A 556 -35.54 -13.57 18.26
N LEU A 557 -35.25 -14.32 19.33
CA LEU A 557 -36.00 -15.51 19.72
C LEU A 557 -37.46 -15.23 20.06
N LEU A 558 -37.82 -14.03 20.53
CA LEU A 558 -39.22 -13.63 20.74
C LEU A 558 -39.97 -13.40 19.42
N SER A 559 -39.25 -13.04 18.36
CA SER A 559 -39.81 -12.82 17.01
C SER A 559 -39.79 -14.07 16.11
N VAL A 560 -39.29 -15.20 16.61
CA VAL A 560 -39.21 -16.45 15.84
C VAL A 560 -40.60 -17.01 15.57
N ASN A 561 -40.88 -17.28 14.30
CA ASN A 561 -42.06 -18.02 13.87
C ASN A 561 -41.86 -19.53 14.11
N ASP A 562 -42.94 -20.23 14.49
CA ASP A 562 -43.00 -21.69 14.65
C ASP A 562 -41.96 -22.31 15.61
N TYR A 563 -41.36 -21.50 16.49
CA TYR A 563 -40.31 -21.92 17.43
C TYR A 563 -39.06 -22.49 16.72
N ASP A 564 -38.80 -22.09 15.46
CA ASP A 564 -37.59 -22.52 14.72
C ASP A 564 -36.33 -21.80 15.22
N THR A 565 -35.43 -22.56 15.83
CA THR A 565 -34.19 -22.04 16.42
C THR A 565 -32.95 -22.57 15.72
N ASP A 566 -33.07 -23.34 14.64
CA ASP A 566 -31.95 -24.05 14.02
C ASP A 566 -30.86 -23.11 13.47
N ALA A 567 -31.26 -21.95 12.96
CA ALA A 567 -30.31 -20.91 12.52
C ALA A 567 -29.57 -20.26 13.70
N GLU A 568 -30.28 -19.96 14.79
CA GLU A 568 -29.70 -19.33 15.98
C GLU A 568 -28.77 -20.29 16.74
N VAL A 569 -29.13 -21.57 16.84
CA VAL A 569 -28.26 -22.61 17.40
C VAL A 569 -26.96 -22.67 16.62
N ARG A 570 -27.00 -22.72 15.29
CA ARG A 570 -25.79 -22.75 14.46
C ARG A 570 -24.89 -21.53 14.67
N ARG A 571 -25.48 -20.32 14.68
CA ARG A 571 -24.73 -19.07 14.92
C ARG A 571 -24.05 -19.07 16.29
N LEU A 572 -24.77 -19.49 17.34
CA LEU A 572 -24.24 -19.54 18.68
C LEU A 572 -23.12 -20.60 18.80
N GLU A 573 -23.28 -21.77 18.21
CA GLU A 573 -22.25 -22.81 18.23
C GLU A 573 -20.96 -22.36 17.54
N LEU A 574 -21.05 -21.58 16.46
CA LEU A 574 -19.88 -21.02 15.81
C LEU A 574 -19.17 -19.99 16.71
N LEU A 575 -19.92 -19.11 17.37
CA LEU A 575 -19.36 -18.13 18.32
C LEU A 575 -18.73 -18.79 19.56
N LYS A 576 -19.33 -19.87 20.08
CA LYS A 576 -18.82 -20.59 21.26
C LYS A 576 -17.41 -21.14 21.07
N ARG A 577 -16.98 -21.39 19.82
CA ARG A 577 -15.62 -21.87 19.51
C ARG A 577 -14.53 -20.93 20.01
N ASN A 578 -14.83 -19.63 20.09
CA ASN A 578 -13.92 -18.61 20.58
C ASN A 578 -13.85 -18.53 22.12
N PHE A 579 -14.72 -19.21 22.85
CA PHE A 579 -14.87 -19.03 24.29
C PHE A 579 -14.65 -20.33 25.08
N PRO A 580 -14.28 -20.23 26.37
CA PRO A 580 -14.31 -21.38 27.27
C PRO A 580 -15.72 -21.99 27.36
N PRO A 581 -15.84 -23.27 27.77
CA PRO A 581 -17.14 -23.87 28.01
C PRO A 581 -17.92 -23.08 29.08
N ASP A 582 -19.25 -23.13 28.98
CA ASP A 582 -20.24 -22.53 29.90
C ASP A 582 -20.33 -20.98 29.89
N THR A 583 -19.55 -20.27 29.05
CA THR A 583 -19.63 -18.80 28.96
C THR A 583 -20.99 -18.30 28.46
N PHE A 584 -21.63 -19.02 27.53
CA PHE A 584 -22.93 -18.66 26.95
C PHE A 584 -24.11 -19.40 27.57
N LEU A 585 -24.00 -19.82 28.84
CA LEU A 585 -25.07 -20.55 29.54
C LEU A 585 -26.43 -19.83 29.48
N ARG A 586 -26.43 -18.50 29.57
CA ARG A 586 -27.65 -17.68 29.45
C ARG A 586 -28.33 -17.88 28.09
N CYS A 587 -27.56 -17.85 26.99
CA CYS A 587 -28.07 -18.08 25.64
C CYS A 587 -28.57 -19.51 25.46
N ASP A 588 -27.87 -20.50 26.02
CA ASP A 588 -28.28 -21.91 25.96
C ASP A 588 -29.61 -22.17 26.65
N ILE A 589 -29.84 -21.50 27.78
CA ILE A 589 -31.11 -21.56 28.50
C ILE A 589 -32.21 -20.89 27.68
N MET A 590 -31.96 -19.73 27.05
CA MET A 590 -32.95 -19.08 26.18
C MET A 590 -33.39 -19.99 25.02
N LEU A 591 -32.43 -20.63 24.32
CA LEU A 591 -32.74 -21.55 23.21
C LEU A 591 -33.53 -22.77 23.69
N ARG A 592 -33.16 -23.31 24.85
CA ARG A 592 -33.89 -24.42 25.47
C ARG A 592 -35.31 -24.01 25.87
N ASP A 593 -35.49 -22.83 26.43
CA ASP A 593 -36.80 -22.30 26.83
C ASP A 593 -37.76 -22.23 25.63
N VAL A 594 -37.30 -21.76 24.47
CA VAL A 594 -38.12 -21.72 23.24
C VAL A 594 -38.53 -23.13 22.79
N ASN A 595 -37.60 -24.09 22.79
CA ASN A 595 -37.90 -25.48 22.41
C ASN A 595 -38.82 -26.18 23.42
N ASP A 596 -38.62 -25.96 24.72
CA ASP A 596 -39.49 -26.47 25.78
C ASP A 596 -40.87 -25.81 25.71
N SER A 597 -40.95 -24.52 25.33
CA SER A 597 -42.21 -23.82 25.07
C SER A 597 -43.01 -24.49 23.97
N ARG A 598 -42.38 -24.87 22.85
CA ARG A 598 -43.06 -25.61 21.76
C ARG A 598 -43.76 -26.88 22.26
N ARG A 599 -43.15 -27.58 23.22
CA ARG A 599 -43.73 -28.81 23.80
C ARG A 599 -44.86 -28.51 24.78
N LEU A 600 -44.69 -27.47 25.60
CA LEU A 600 -45.70 -27.02 26.57
C LEU A 600 -46.93 -26.48 25.86
N ASP A 601 -46.73 -25.64 24.85
CA ASP A 601 -47.78 -25.06 24.03
C ASP A 601 -48.63 -26.14 23.35
N LYS A 602 -47.99 -27.14 22.73
CA LYS A 602 -48.69 -28.32 22.18
C LYS A 602 -49.47 -29.11 23.23
N SER A 603 -49.01 -29.15 24.48
CA SER A 603 -49.72 -29.84 25.55
C SER A 603 -50.94 -29.06 26.03
N VAL A 604 -50.84 -27.74 26.09
CA VAL A 604 -51.92 -26.82 26.48
C VAL A 604 -53.04 -26.84 25.42
N HIS A 605 -52.67 -26.81 24.15
CA HIS A 605 -53.60 -26.91 23.01
C HIS A 605 -54.31 -28.27 22.84
N LYS A 606 -54.07 -29.24 23.74
CA LYS A 606 -54.91 -30.45 23.81
C LYS A 606 -56.34 -30.12 24.27
N ASN A 607 -56.53 -29.01 24.99
CA ASN A 607 -57.85 -28.50 25.31
C ASN A 607 -58.42 -27.76 24.08
N PRO A 608 -59.52 -28.24 23.46
CA PRO A 608 -60.13 -27.57 22.30
C PRO A 608 -60.79 -26.22 22.64
N GLY A 609 -60.90 -25.87 23.92
CA GLY A 609 -61.41 -24.56 24.37
C GLY A 609 -60.42 -23.40 24.21
N ILE A 610 -59.19 -23.67 23.76
CA ILE A 610 -58.18 -22.64 23.47
C ILE A 610 -58.18 -22.36 21.97
N SER A 611 -58.16 -21.08 21.59
CA SER A 611 -58.05 -20.68 20.18
C SER A 611 -56.79 -21.25 19.55
N SER A 612 -56.92 -21.90 18.39
CA SER A 612 -55.78 -22.43 17.62
C SER A 612 -54.86 -21.35 17.05
N THR A 613 -55.20 -20.07 17.20
CA THR A 613 -54.41 -18.91 16.76
C THR A 613 -53.53 -18.33 17.88
N LEU A 614 -53.74 -18.73 19.14
CA LEU A 614 -53.02 -18.19 20.28
C LEU A 614 -51.87 -19.11 20.68
N HIS A 615 -50.64 -18.72 20.35
CA HIS A 615 -49.44 -19.44 20.77
C HIS A 615 -48.63 -18.59 21.75
N ALA A 616 -48.08 -19.22 22.79
CA ALA A 616 -47.27 -18.52 23.79
C ALA A 616 -45.83 -19.05 23.82
N ILE A 617 -44.87 -18.13 23.80
CA ILE A 617 -43.46 -18.42 24.07
C ILE A 617 -43.23 -18.27 25.59
N ILE A 618 -43.08 -19.40 26.27
CA ILE A 618 -42.92 -19.52 27.72
C ILE A 618 -41.42 -19.52 28.04
N VAL A 619 -40.97 -18.47 28.73
CA VAL A 619 -39.55 -18.21 28.98
C VAL A 619 -39.24 -18.12 30.47
N SER A 620 -37.98 -18.37 30.85
CA SER A 620 -37.51 -18.16 32.21
C SER A 620 -37.28 -16.67 32.51
N ARG A 621 -37.74 -16.16 33.66
CA ARG A 621 -37.58 -14.74 34.01
C ARG A 621 -36.11 -14.33 34.11
N LYS A 622 -35.30 -15.12 34.83
CA LYS A 622 -33.91 -14.77 35.18
C LYS A 622 -32.99 -14.64 33.96
N TYR A 623 -33.12 -15.53 32.99
CA TYR A 623 -32.15 -15.61 31.90
C TYR A 623 -32.51 -14.72 30.70
N TRP A 624 -33.69 -14.10 30.68
CA TRP A 624 -34.14 -13.28 29.55
C TRP A 624 -33.89 -11.78 29.78
N PRO A 625 -33.87 -10.95 28.71
CA PRO A 625 -33.63 -9.51 28.87
C PRO A 625 -34.77 -8.85 29.67
N GLY A 626 -34.42 -8.06 30.69
CA GLY A 626 -35.39 -7.47 31.64
C GLY A 626 -35.74 -8.36 32.84
N GLY A 627 -35.05 -9.50 33.02
CA GLY A 627 -34.98 -10.17 34.30
C GLY A 627 -33.88 -9.55 35.17
N ASP A 628 -34.21 -9.22 36.41
CA ASP A 628 -33.31 -8.58 37.39
C ASP A 628 -32.00 -9.39 37.55
N ASP A 629 -30.96 -8.94 36.86
CA ASP A 629 -29.55 -9.35 37.00
C ASP A 629 -28.67 -8.09 37.26
N ASP A 630 -29.27 -6.92 37.52
CA ASP A 630 -28.55 -5.69 37.89
C ASP A 630 -28.41 -5.54 39.44
N ASP A 631 -28.84 -6.52 40.23
CA ASP A 631 -28.87 -6.49 41.71
C ASP A 631 -27.60 -6.99 42.42
N ASP A 632 -26.54 -7.39 41.71
CA ASP A 632 -25.30 -7.85 42.37
C ASP A 632 -24.39 -6.70 42.86
N GLU A 633 -24.79 -5.42 42.74
CA GLU A 633 -24.01 -4.28 43.28
C GLU A 633 -24.72 -3.33 44.26
N ASP A 634 -26.03 -3.45 44.55
CA ASP A 634 -26.66 -2.63 45.59
C ASP A 634 -27.76 -3.39 46.37
N GLU A 635 -27.33 -4.11 47.41
CA GLU A 635 -28.20 -4.79 48.40
C GLU A 635 -29.06 -3.83 49.27
N ASN A 636 -29.26 -2.57 48.85
CA ASN A 636 -29.91 -1.52 49.63
C ASN A 636 -31.02 -0.73 48.92
N GLU A 637 -31.62 -1.24 47.84
CA GLU A 637 -32.84 -0.64 47.29
C GLU A 637 -34.04 -1.58 47.41
N TYR A 638 -34.47 -1.75 48.67
CA TYR A 638 -35.79 -2.30 49.02
C TYR A 638 -36.88 -1.26 48.71
N TYR A 639 -36.99 -0.86 47.45
CA TYR A 639 -38.15 -0.19 46.90
C TYR A 639 -38.51 -0.88 45.59
N GLU A 640 -39.39 -1.90 45.69
CA GLU A 640 -40.23 -2.29 44.58
C GLU A 640 -40.95 -1.02 44.09
N SER A 641 -40.47 -0.40 43.02
CA SER A 641 -41.20 0.67 42.36
C SER A 641 -42.38 0.04 41.64
N ASP A 642 -43.55 0.12 42.28
CA ASP A 642 -44.85 -0.28 41.75
C ASP A 642 -45.22 0.42 40.41
N ASP A 643 -44.43 1.39 39.93
CA ASP A 643 -44.70 2.19 38.74
C ASP A 643 -44.51 1.44 37.40
N GLU A 644 -43.52 0.53 37.25
CA GLU A 644 -43.37 -0.23 35.99
C GLU A 644 -44.42 -1.35 35.84
N ASN A 645 -45.02 -1.79 36.97
CA ASN A 645 -46.09 -2.77 36.98
C ASN A 645 -47.42 -2.20 36.45
N GLU A 646 -47.66 -0.89 36.51
CA GLU A 646 -48.92 -0.28 36.07
C GLU A 646 -49.02 -0.09 34.56
N ALA A 647 -47.92 0.17 33.85
CA ALA A 647 -47.95 0.43 32.41
C ALA A 647 -48.23 -0.83 31.57
N ASN A 648 -47.60 -1.97 31.89
CA ASN A 648 -47.82 -3.23 31.18
C ASN A 648 -49.14 -3.95 31.58
N ALA A 649 -49.68 -3.65 32.77
CA ALA A 649 -50.94 -4.23 33.24
C ALA A 649 -52.20 -3.55 32.66
N ASN A 650 -52.09 -2.33 32.14
CA ASN A 650 -53.23 -1.51 31.72
C ASN A 650 -53.57 -1.57 30.23
N LEU A 651 -52.75 -2.22 29.39
CA LEU A 651 -53.06 -2.37 27.96
C LEU A 651 -54.23 -3.34 27.77
N LYS A 652 -55.38 -2.82 27.34
CA LYS A 652 -56.51 -3.66 26.93
C LYS A 652 -56.23 -4.28 25.57
N LEU A 653 -55.69 -5.50 25.58
CA LEU A 653 -55.53 -6.31 24.36
C LEU A 653 -56.86 -6.50 23.63
N TRP A 654 -56.77 -6.83 22.34
CA TRP A 654 -57.91 -7.18 21.49
C TRP A 654 -58.91 -8.09 22.24
N PRO A 655 -60.21 -7.73 22.32
CA PRO A 655 -61.18 -8.36 23.22
C PRO A 655 -61.23 -9.90 23.16
N ASP A 656 -61.17 -10.47 21.95
CA ASP A 656 -61.29 -11.92 21.71
C ASP A 656 -60.09 -12.73 22.26
N HIS A 657 -58.95 -12.09 22.51
CA HIS A 657 -57.74 -12.76 22.98
C HIS A 657 -57.61 -12.76 24.51
N GLN A 658 -58.30 -11.87 25.23
CA GLN A 658 -58.21 -11.78 26.69
C GLN A 658 -58.78 -13.04 27.38
N GLU A 659 -59.93 -13.54 26.90
CA GLU A 659 -60.53 -14.78 27.41
C GLU A 659 -59.66 -15.99 27.08
N SER A 660 -59.13 -16.04 25.86
CA SER A 660 -58.23 -17.12 25.41
C SER A 660 -56.94 -17.20 26.24
N ILE A 661 -56.36 -16.06 26.61
CA ILE A 661 -55.17 -15.99 27.50
C ILE A 661 -55.48 -16.54 28.90
N ALA A 662 -56.65 -16.22 29.46
CA ALA A 662 -57.03 -16.71 30.78
C ALA A 662 -57.23 -18.23 30.80
N VAL A 663 -57.86 -18.78 29.76
CA VAL A 663 -58.02 -20.24 29.58
C VAL A 663 -56.65 -20.92 29.40
N TYR A 664 -55.76 -20.30 28.61
CA TYR A 664 -54.39 -20.78 28.42
C TYR A 664 -53.62 -20.86 29.75
N ASP A 665 -53.66 -19.83 30.60
CA ASP A 665 -53.00 -19.85 31.91
C ASP A 665 -53.54 -20.96 32.81
N GLN A 666 -54.85 -21.19 32.81
CA GLN A 666 -55.47 -22.25 33.60
C GLN A 666 -54.98 -23.64 33.16
N GLU A 667 -54.97 -23.93 31.87
CA GLU A 667 -54.48 -25.20 31.32
C GLU A 667 -52.98 -25.37 31.55
N PHE A 668 -52.20 -24.29 31.43
CA PHE A 668 -50.78 -24.32 31.77
C PHE A 668 -50.54 -24.71 33.24
N ARG A 669 -51.32 -24.17 34.18
CA ARG A 669 -51.23 -24.54 35.61
C ARG A 669 -51.56 -26.00 35.87
N LEU A 670 -52.43 -26.62 35.07
CA LEU A 670 -52.68 -28.06 35.13
C LEU A 670 -51.44 -28.86 34.69
N ALA A 671 -50.78 -28.41 33.62
CA ALA A 671 -49.55 -29.02 33.11
C ALA A 671 -48.33 -28.81 34.03
N LYS A 672 -48.24 -27.66 34.70
CA LYS A 672 -47.12 -27.27 35.59
C LYS A 672 -47.63 -26.70 36.92
N LYS A 673 -48.07 -27.60 37.82
CA LYS A 673 -48.73 -27.29 39.11
C LYS A 673 -47.98 -26.35 40.07
N SER A 674 -46.67 -26.21 39.95
CA SER A 674 -45.84 -25.39 40.83
C SER A 674 -45.41 -24.05 40.21
N ARG A 675 -45.99 -23.63 39.09
CA ARG A 675 -45.59 -22.43 38.35
C ARG A 675 -46.82 -21.60 37.93
N LYS A 676 -46.62 -20.29 37.75
CA LYS A 676 -47.63 -19.33 37.27
C LYS A 676 -47.04 -18.57 36.08
N LEU A 677 -47.85 -18.27 35.06
CA LEU A 677 -47.44 -17.40 33.95
C LEU A 677 -47.67 -15.93 34.29
N LYS A 678 -46.73 -15.08 33.89
CA LYS A 678 -46.91 -13.63 33.77
C LYS A 678 -46.83 -13.34 32.27
N PHE A 679 -47.97 -13.02 31.65
CA PHE A 679 -47.99 -12.65 30.24
C PHE A 679 -47.34 -11.28 30.05
N LEU A 680 -46.57 -11.12 28.98
CA LEU A 680 -45.93 -9.87 28.58
C LEU A 680 -46.41 -9.51 27.16
N PRO A 681 -47.63 -8.94 27.03
CA PRO A 681 -48.24 -8.76 25.72
C PRO A 681 -47.49 -7.78 24.82
N THR A 682 -46.84 -6.78 25.39
CA THR A 682 -46.04 -5.78 24.66
C THR A 682 -44.81 -6.37 23.95
N LYS A 683 -44.41 -7.60 24.31
CA LYS A 683 -43.30 -8.35 23.69
C LYS A 683 -43.76 -9.42 22.70
N GLY A 684 -45.07 -9.51 22.43
CA GLY A 684 -45.64 -10.46 21.46
C GLY A 684 -45.63 -9.93 20.03
N SER A 685 -46.10 -10.76 19.11
CA SER A 685 -46.37 -10.42 17.71
C SER A 685 -47.73 -10.97 17.31
N VAL A 686 -48.46 -10.25 16.46
CA VAL A 686 -49.78 -10.64 15.94
C VAL A 686 -49.75 -10.59 14.42
N ARG A 687 -50.08 -11.72 13.80
CA ARG A 687 -50.34 -11.80 12.35
C ARG A 687 -51.78 -11.43 12.07
N LEU A 688 -52.01 -10.33 11.38
CA LEU A 688 -53.33 -9.87 10.96
C LEU A 688 -53.57 -10.20 9.49
N ASN A 689 -54.76 -10.70 9.19
CA ASN A 689 -55.30 -10.80 7.84
C ASN A 689 -56.43 -9.76 7.74
N LEU A 690 -56.16 -8.65 7.07
CA LEU A 690 -57.09 -7.54 6.89
C LEU A 690 -57.77 -7.69 5.54
N GLU A 691 -59.10 -7.78 5.55
CA GLU A 691 -59.94 -7.83 4.35
C GLU A 691 -60.66 -6.49 4.19
N PHE A 692 -60.29 -5.74 3.15
CA PHE A 692 -60.92 -4.48 2.76
C PHE A 692 -61.78 -4.69 1.51
N GLU A 693 -62.57 -3.69 1.11
CA GLU A 693 -63.42 -3.79 -0.09
C GLU A 693 -62.61 -4.00 -1.38
N SER A 694 -61.43 -3.36 -1.51
CA SER A 694 -60.59 -3.40 -2.71
C SER A 694 -59.42 -4.40 -2.65
N ARG A 695 -58.98 -4.79 -1.45
CA ARG A 695 -57.73 -5.55 -1.24
C ARG A 695 -57.71 -6.39 0.03
N THR A 696 -56.80 -7.36 0.07
CA THR A 696 -56.46 -8.12 1.27
C THR A 696 -54.99 -7.89 1.63
N LEU A 697 -54.70 -7.73 2.93
CA LEU A 697 -53.35 -7.48 3.44
C LEU A 697 -53.06 -8.40 4.61
N THR A 698 -52.03 -9.23 4.49
CA THR A 698 -51.49 -10.02 5.60
C THR A 698 -50.23 -9.35 6.12
N ILE A 699 -50.22 -8.96 7.39
CA ILE A 699 -49.10 -8.23 8.00
C ILE A 699 -48.87 -8.67 9.44
N ASP A 700 -47.59 -8.79 9.82
CA ASP A 700 -47.18 -9.07 11.20
C ASP A 700 -46.94 -7.75 11.93
N VAL A 701 -47.64 -7.52 13.05
CA VAL A 701 -47.64 -6.26 13.77
C VAL A 701 -47.47 -6.45 15.27
N SER A 702 -47.16 -5.38 16.00
CA SER A 702 -47.18 -5.41 17.46
C SER A 702 -48.61 -5.57 17.99
N PRO A 703 -48.81 -6.21 19.16
CA PRO A 703 -50.12 -6.33 19.79
C PRO A 703 -50.78 -4.97 20.08
N GLU A 704 -49.96 -3.94 20.30
CA GLU A 704 -50.41 -2.56 20.49
C GLU A 704 -51.00 -1.99 19.19
N ALA A 705 -50.29 -2.12 18.07
CA ALA A 705 -50.75 -1.70 16.76
C ALA A 705 -52.04 -2.44 16.35
N ALA A 706 -52.12 -3.75 16.60
CA ALA A 706 -53.33 -4.54 16.37
C ALA A 706 -54.51 -4.05 17.23
N THR A 707 -54.26 -3.74 18.50
CA THR A 707 -55.29 -3.23 19.42
C THR A 707 -55.81 -1.87 18.98
N VAL A 708 -54.93 -0.97 18.54
CA VAL A 708 -55.34 0.34 17.97
C VAL A 708 -56.24 0.13 16.75
N LEU A 709 -55.88 -0.78 15.84
CA LEU A 709 -56.67 -1.06 14.65
C LEU A 709 -58.04 -1.67 14.98
N SER A 710 -58.14 -2.52 16.02
CA SER A 710 -59.41 -3.13 16.45
C SER A 710 -60.52 -2.11 16.78
N LEU A 711 -60.15 -0.88 17.16
CA LEU A 711 -61.12 0.19 17.43
C LEU A 711 -61.91 0.59 16.18
N PHE A 712 -61.34 0.36 14.99
CA PHE A 712 -61.90 0.74 13.70
C PHE A 712 -62.68 -0.42 13.03
N GLU A 713 -62.64 -1.64 13.57
CA GLU A 713 -63.24 -2.84 12.97
C GLU A 713 -64.77 -2.79 12.85
N LYS A 714 -65.48 -2.24 13.86
CA LYS A 714 -66.95 -2.38 14.00
C LYS A 714 -67.76 -1.11 13.78
N LYS A 715 -67.11 0.03 13.48
CA LYS A 715 -67.78 1.34 13.41
C LYS A 715 -67.10 2.26 12.40
N GLU A 716 -67.87 2.80 11.45
CA GLU A 716 -67.51 3.95 10.59
C GLU A 716 -67.33 5.23 11.43
N HIS A 717 -66.38 5.25 12.35
CA HIS A 717 -66.14 6.38 13.24
C HIS A 717 -64.67 6.80 13.12
N SER A 718 -64.48 8.08 12.83
CA SER A 718 -63.17 8.70 12.92
C SER A 718 -62.86 9.02 14.37
N TYR A 719 -61.68 8.66 14.88
CA TYR A 719 -61.29 8.94 16.27
C TYR A 719 -60.18 10.00 16.33
N SER A 720 -60.25 10.87 17.34
CA SER A 720 -59.11 11.74 17.69
C SER A 720 -58.03 10.92 18.39
N LYS A 721 -56.78 11.40 18.32
CA LYS A 721 -55.64 10.82 19.06
C LYS A 721 -55.93 10.63 20.54
N ASP A 722 -56.54 11.62 21.19
CA ASP A 722 -56.83 11.58 22.64
C ASP A 722 -57.93 10.56 22.97
N ASP A 723 -58.88 10.33 22.06
CA ASP A 723 -59.91 9.30 22.21
C ASP A 723 -59.30 7.89 22.14
N ILE A 724 -58.34 7.68 21.25
CA ILE A 724 -57.64 6.40 21.08
C ILE A 724 -56.81 6.11 22.33
N ILE A 725 -56.04 7.09 22.83
CA ILE A 725 -55.26 6.95 24.08
C ILE A 725 -56.17 6.55 25.25
N THR A 726 -57.32 7.22 25.39
CA THR A 726 -58.26 6.95 26.48
C THR A 726 -58.89 5.55 26.37
N LYS A 727 -59.18 5.08 25.14
CA LYS A 727 -59.82 3.78 24.91
C LYS A 727 -58.86 2.60 25.04
N VAL A 728 -57.65 2.72 24.48
CA VAL A 728 -56.61 1.68 24.51
C VAL A 728 -55.95 1.60 25.90
N LYS A 729 -55.92 2.73 26.64
CA LYS A 729 -55.19 2.88 27.90
C LYS A 729 -53.70 2.54 27.77
N ALA A 730 -53.11 2.93 26.64
CA ALA A 730 -51.68 2.82 26.37
C ALA A 730 -51.00 4.17 26.56
N ASP A 731 -49.67 4.15 26.66
CA ASP A 731 -48.86 5.37 26.67
C ASP A 731 -49.01 6.13 25.34
N LYS A 732 -48.98 7.46 25.43
CA LYS A 732 -49.14 8.38 24.30
C LYS A 732 -48.12 8.12 23.21
N LEU A 733 -46.88 7.76 23.55
CA LEU A 733 -45.82 7.45 22.58
C LEU A 733 -46.19 6.22 21.73
N VAL A 734 -46.54 5.11 22.39
CA VAL A 734 -46.91 3.83 21.75
C VAL A 734 -48.09 4.00 20.78
N VAL A 735 -49.10 4.77 21.18
CA VAL A 735 -50.27 5.04 20.32
C VAL A 735 -49.87 5.85 19.09
N VAL A 736 -48.98 6.83 19.23
CA VAL A 736 -48.51 7.65 18.09
C VAL A 736 -47.71 6.81 17.10
N GLU A 737 -46.75 6.02 17.59
CA GLU A 737 -45.95 5.15 16.74
C GLU A 737 -46.82 4.13 15.99
N SER A 738 -47.84 3.57 16.67
CA SER A 738 -48.81 2.68 16.05
C SER A 738 -49.64 3.36 14.97
N LEU A 739 -50.07 4.62 15.18
CA LEU A 739 -50.83 5.38 14.19
C LEU A 739 -49.97 5.78 12.99
N GLU A 740 -48.72 6.20 13.22
CA GLU A 740 -47.76 6.50 12.16
C GLU A 740 -47.45 5.27 11.31
N PHE A 741 -47.29 4.11 11.95
CA PHE A 741 -47.14 2.82 11.26
C PHE A 741 -48.35 2.54 10.35
N TRP A 742 -49.58 2.62 10.86
CA TRP A 742 -50.77 2.36 10.06
C TRP A 742 -51.03 3.40 8.95
N ILE A 743 -50.59 4.65 9.13
CA ILE A 743 -50.59 5.65 8.06
C ILE A 743 -49.58 5.27 6.97
N LYS A 744 -48.38 4.84 7.36
CA LYS A 744 -47.33 4.42 6.43
C LYS A 744 -47.77 3.19 5.61
N GLU A 745 -48.44 2.24 6.24
CA GLU A 745 -49.03 1.06 5.59
C GLU A 745 -50.32 1.38 4.82
N GLN A 746 -50.73 2.66 4.75
CA GLN A 746 -51.93 3.14 4.05
C GLN A 746 -53.21 2.46 4.53
N VAL A 747 -53.28 2.06 5.79
CA VAL A 747 -54.49 1.48 6.41
C VAL A 747 -55.33 2.57 7.07
N LEU A 748 -54.68 3.60 7.63
CA LEU A 748 -55.34 4.75 8.23
C LEU A 748 -54.94 6.06 7.52
N GLU A 749 -55.86 7.02 7.46
CA GLU A 749 -55.62 8.39 6.98
C GLU A 749 -55.93 9.40 8.07
N LEU A 750 -55.10 10.45 8.17
CA LEU A 750 -55.35 11.61 9.02
C LEU A 750 -56.15 12.68 8.26
N THR A 751 -57.40 12.87 8.65
CA THR A 751 -58.26 13.92 8.09
C THR A 751 -57.82 15.32 8.53
N ALA A 752 -58.21 16.36 7.77
CA ALA A 752 -57.94 17.76 8.09
C ALA A 752 -58.48 18.22 9.46
N ASN A 753 -59.43 17.47 10.03
CA ASN A 753 -60.02 17.73 11.34
C ASN A 753 -59.24 17.07 12.49
N GLY A 754 -58.07 16.48 12.23
CA GLY A 754 -57.23 15.83 13.24
C GLY A 754 -57.75 14.46 13.71
N HIS A 755 -58.62 13.82 12.92
CA HIS A 755 -59.17 12.50 13.22
C HIS A 755 -58.63 11.46 12.25
N TYR A 756 -58.42 10.25 12.75
CA TYR A 756 -57.96 9.10 11.97
C TYR A 756 -59.16 8.31 11.46
N GLN A 757 -59.11 7.87 10.20
CA GLN A 757 -60.16 7.07 9.54
C GLN A 757 -59.54 5.90 8.76
N LEU A 758 -60.30 4.83 8.52
CA LEU A 758 -59.89 3.72 7.67
C LEU A 758 -59.85 4.12 6.20
N VAL A 759 -58.84 3.62 5.48
CA VAL A 759 -58.75 3.70 4.02
C VAL A 759 -59.17 2.36 3.44
N GLU A 760 -60.35 2.32 2.83
CA GLU A 760 -60.92 1.09 2.25
C GLU A 760 -60.43 0.81 0.81
N GLU A 761 -59.91 1.83 0.12
CA GLU A 761 -59.40 1.76 -1.27
C GLU A 761 -57.94 1.32 -1.38
#